data_AF-A0A6N2CQA3-F1
#
_entry.id   AF-A0A6N2CQA3-F1
#
_cell.length_a   1.000
_cell.length_b   1.000
_cell.length_c   1.000
_cell.angle_alpha   90.00
_cell.angle_beta   90.00
_cell.angle_gamma   90.00
#
_symmetry.space_group_name_H-M   'P 1'
#
loop_
_entity.id
_entity.type
_entity.pdbx_description
1 polymer ?
#
loop_
_entity_poly.entity_id
_entity_poly.type
_entity_poly.pdbx_seq_one_letter_code
_entity_poly.pdbx_strand_id
1 'polypeptide(L)'
;MKRHPISALFALFLGSSGLLVAAPPLQPPDGNDQENSGLIVYRASDPGDIMLSWWGYDEHFYFIEHSDDLINWSYFPVYEEGFESAITWGFQIETDRRFWRLKYSDDPASDLLSADFSGTGVSNWTEIQFGLDPFVSVDSDGSGLPDAWQLYYFAQLGVDPHADADGDGFTNLQEFQAGTNPLDYWDRPGGAPNLAPTLTVPSDQILIWPNDTVTLSATASDPDAGPSPLLLSWSVVSGPSGVVLTDPDALQTDAVFPSSGTWLLRFTADDGEATSSATVAVNVVDDPEVLPQVLRFVSPVDGAWVEQGESLLIWLKSDELDDPVIETEISRDGVTILLFEEDPWGTPTTWSDNFTESGFGYVTYEATARHASGLFTTSAITVFSAPPGTPPPGGGGGGGGGGAGPGGPVSGNVVGSIVAAPLPEDGPLGLSETEHSVSTLGRDLIEEEEKLSVAPGQVMLIEVVVNSAEYPIYTEDGSEFNDTVSWSITPSWGSSAVSGSHSVNELHGKFEEGDGTAIVGIFAVTFPFDGDPDAEPYVTLKGSVQNIADGAYDSTVSFRSTKVILVPDYDRDGEIREEEAEINGETRLSDYDRARRREIFHFWRNDDNDDPGSEVDGNDIPGQSGGGDGRESTIQGTRDLVDYFPVFIDLQDFLESVELEDVRIHLVQLGLNFVEPQSVLSQGWTPSEANEYLRNPATSRELANAQKRRASPVNPFSEDFLEEIKAGRGVLLLDARSITSDDLRLVVQYKGSQLFDLRLPIKISSVEQMYRRVNLSSVIQGTAQSTPTATGDPAGWPDAYTTNRYFAFLHGFNVSQQQAREWNSQMFKRLFWSGSQARYVGVTWHGDTAPNYYRGVKNAFLTSEYLAGALDSIPSNEMVIAAHSLGNVVVSEALTSTSSQTLAVDQYFLLSAAVPIEAYDPQQISGTDSSGSMWSNIRYPDWSEYADRVTASYWHELFLDGKPDASGDPVFGDSRQQITWKGRFSILGNAWNFFSTGEDVLRNASGSVPTLFSQFTGKGPDSWTFQEMNKGRGGLHTGVPYVEGLSPTHGGWGFSQEPTYWAGGDFYPPHIINALDDAQLRSEPFFYRFRNSSPNNSFYNGATLRNALGDTSAITMASQPFTQYKLLAEAIPATSFAAGANAIGAFGEAQNIDMQDQHQTSGEWPQERPNQNWEHSDLKDVAFPYVYQLFDQLVEIGNLK
;
A
#
# COMPACT_ATOMS: atom_id res chain seq x y z
N MET A 1 4.14 -40.49 17.20
CA MET A 1 3.71 -40.77 15.80
C MET A 1 2.32 -41.36 15.81
N LYS A 2 1.32 -40.54 15.53
CA LYS A 2 -0.01 -41.05 15.25
C LYS A 2 -0.01 -41.53 13.80
N ARG A 3 0.11 -42.84 13.59
CA ARG A 3 -0.29 -43.44 12.30
C ARG A 3 -1.81 -43.35 12.22
N HIS A 4 -2.34 -42.22 11.77
CA HIS A 4 -3.76 -42.08 11.45
C HIS A 4 -3.92 -42.23 9.93
N PRO A 5 -4.13 -43.45 9.41
CA PRO A 5 -4.81 -43.56 8.14
C PRO A 5 -6.25 -43.15 8.42
N ILE A 6 -6.68 -41.96 8.01
CA ILE A 6 -8.05 -41.60 7.60
C ILE A 6 -8.05 -40.08 7.43
N SER A 7 -7.77 -39.64 6.21
CA SER A 7 -8.74 -38.83 5.48
C SER A 7 -8.90 -39.55 4.14
N ALA A 8 -10.14 -39.73 3.70
CA ALA A 8 -10.43 -40.34 2.41
C ALA A 8 -11.44 -39.43 1.74
N LEU A 9 -10.95 -38.53 0.88
CA LEU A 9 -11.84 -37.74 0.04
C LEU A 9 -12.36 -38.60 -1.09
N PHE A 10 -13.68 -38.69 -1.27
CA PHE A 10 -14.27 -39.51 -2.32
C PHE A 10 -14.84 -38.65 -3.44
N ALA A 11 -14.54 -39.02 -4.69
CA ALA A 11 -15.19 -38.45 -5.86
C ALA A 11 -15.77 -39.54 -6.77
N LEU A 12 -16.89 -39.24 -7.43
CA LEU A 12 -17.61 -40.15 -8.34
C LEU A 12 -17.81 -39.50 -9.70
N PHE A 13 -17.48 -40.24 -10.76
CA PHE A 13 -17.85 -39.92 -12.12
C PHE A 13 -18.88 -40.91 -12.68
N LEU A 14 -19.92 -40.40 -13.35
CA LEU A 14 -20.92 -41.15 -14.12
C LEU A 14 -20.92 -40.61 -15.56
N GLY A 15 -20.94 -41.50 -16.57
CA GLY A 15 -20.68 -41.22 -17.99
C GLY A 15 -21.44 -40.08 -18.71
N SER A 16 -21.55 -40.17 -20.04
CA SER A 16 -21.81 -39.05 -20.99
C SER A 16 -23.10 -38.21 -20.85
N SER A 17 -23.91 -38.34 -19.79
CA SER A 17 -25.12 -37.52 -19.57
C SER A 17 -25.48 -37.25 -18.10
N GLY A 18 -24.60 -37.47 -17.10
CA GLY A 18 -25.00 -37.52 -15.69
C GLY A 18 -24.22 -36.65 -14.70
N LEU A 19 -25.00 -35.86 -13.94
CA LEU A 19 -24.75 -35.19 -12.65
C LEU A 19 -23.41 -35.50 -11.94
N LEU A 20 -22.60 -34.45 -11.78
CA LEU A 20 -21.46 -34.40 -10.86
C LEU A 20 -22.00 -34.22 -9.42
N VAL A 21 -21.63 -35.10 -8.48
CA VAL A 21 -21.95 -34.91 -7.06
C VAL A 21 -20.65 -34.70 -6.29
N ALA A 22 -20.31 -33.42 -6.10
CA ALA A 22 -19.48 -32.89 -5.03
C ALA A 22 -19.83 -31.39 -4.87
N ALA A 23 -19.95 -30.87 -3.64
CA ALA A 23 -20.15 -29.44 -3.34
C ALA A 23 -19.63 -29.12 -1.92
N PRO A 24 -19.07 -27.92 -1.59
CA PRO A 24 -18.60 -26.78 -2.41
C PRO A 24 -17.07 -26.45 -2.15
N PRO A 25 -16.58 -25.19 -2.32
CA PRO A 25 -15.46 -24.78 -3.18
C PRO A 25 -14.02 -25.14 -2.70
N LEU A 26 -13.04 -25.14 -3.62
CA LEU A 26 -11.60 -25.09 -3.30
C LEU A 26 -11.21 -23.65 -2.98
N GLN A 27 -11.21 -23.26 -1.69
CA GLN A 27 -10.55 -22.09 -1.07
C GLN A 27 -11.04 -21.97 0.41
N PRO A 28 -10.52 -21.06 1.27
CA PRO A 28 -9.17 -20.75 1.81
C PRO A 28 -9.32 -20.17 3.27
N PRO A 29 -9.05 -18.87 3.58
CA PRO A 29 -7.90 -18.24 4.25
C PRO A 29 -7.98 -18.16 5.81
N ASP A 30 -8.94 -18.83 6.46
CA ASP A 30 -9.29 -18.58 7.86
C ASP A 30 -9.37 -19.92 8.64
N GLY A 31 -8.34 -20.22 9.43
CA GLY A 31 -8.18 -21.34 10.38
C GLY A 31 -9.44 -22.12 10.83
N ASN A 32 -9.92 -23.03 10.00
CA ASN A 32 -10.71 -24.18 10.45
C ASN A 32 -10.15 -25.43 9.79
N ASP A 33 -9.29 -26.14 10.52
CA ASP A 33 -8.94 -27.54 10.25
C ASP A 33 -10.23 -28.38 10.25
N GLN A 34 -10.81 -28.57 9.07
CA GLN A 34 -11.49 -29.83 8.80
C GLN A 34 -10.57 -30.63 7.90
N GLU A 35 -10.16 -31.79 8.39
CA GLU A 35 -9.28 -32.79 7.79
C GLU A 35 -9.76 -33.33 6.41
N ASN A 36 -10.60 -32.62 5.64
CA ASN A 36 -11.22 -33.13 4.40
C ASN A 36 -11.54 -32.06 3.31
N SER A 37 -10.62 -31.19 2.91
CA SER A 37 -10.86 -30.21 1.82
C SER A 37 -10.31 -30.65 0.44
N GLY A 38 -11.11 -30.48 -0.63
CA GLY A 38 -10.57 -30.05 -1.93
C GLY A 38 -10.54 -30.99 -3.16
N LEU A 39 -10.79 -32.30 -3.05
CA LEU A 39 -10.74 -33.21 -4.23
C LEU A 39 -11.91 -32.94 -5.19
N ILE A 40 -11.61 -32.26 -6.29
CA ILE A 40 -12.52 -31.99 -7.41
C ILE A 40 -12.20 -32.94 -8.55
N VAL A 41 -13.26 -33.42 -9.22
CA VAL A 41 -13.16 -34.16 -10.47
C VAL A 41 -13.87 -33.39 -11.57
N TYR A 42 -13.16 -33.05 -12.64
CA TYR A 42 -13.74 -32.34 -13.79
C TYR A 42 -13.26 -32.91 -15.13
N ARG A 43 -13.96 -32.59 -16.22
CA ARG A 43 -13.56 -33.01 -17.56
C ARG A 43 -12.55 -32.03 -18.14
N ALA A 44 -11.49 -32.53 -18.77
CA ALA A 44 -10.63 -31.69 -19.59
C ALA A 44 -11.31 -31.31 -20.91
N SER A 45 -10.68 -30.42 -21.67
CA SER A 45 -11.15 -29.94 -22.99
C SER A 45 -11.27 -31.04 -24.05
N ASP A 46 -10.55 -32.15 -23.89
CA ASP A 46 -10.61 -33.32 -24.76
C ASP A 46 -11.63 -34.36 -24.28
N PRO A 47 -12.49 -34.91 -25.17
CA PRO A 47 -13.53 -35.87 -24.78
C PRO A 47 -12.94 -37.25 -24.45
N GLY A 48 -12.66 -37.49 -23.16
CA GLY A 48 -12.15 -38.76 -22.62
C GLY A 48 -11.35 -38.60 -21.32
N ASP A 49 -10.85 -37.40 -21.09
CA ASP A 49 -9.89 -37.08 -20.04
C ASP A 49 -10.60 -36.51 -18.80
N ILE A 50 -10.35 -37.15 -17.66
CA ILE A 50 -10.81 -36.69 -16.35
C ILE A 50 -9.64 -36.15 -15.55
N MET A 51 -9.81 -34.96 -14.99
CA MET A 51 -8.86 -34.32 -14.09
C MET A 51 -9.33 -34.48 -12.65
N LEU A 52 -8.45 -34.98 -11.79
CA LEU A 52 -8.56 -34.91 -10.33
C LEU A 52 -7.71 -33.74 -9.86
N SER A 53 -8.23 -32.88 -8.98
CA SER A 53 -7.49 -31.76 -8.39
C SER A 53 -7.77 -31.67 -6.90
N TRP A 54 -6.78 -31.47 -6.04
CA TRP A 54 -6.95 -31.33 -4.58
C TRP A 54 -5.93 -30.35 -4.00
N TRP A 55 -6.16 -29.84 -2.79
CA TRP A 55 -5.18 -29.01 -2.07
C TRP A 55 -4.13 -29.89 -1.39
N GLY A 56 -2.85 -29.72 -1.73
CA GLY A 56 -1.74 -30.41 -1.10
C GLY A 56 -1.11 -29.55 -0.01
N TYR A 57 -1.17 -30.03 1.23
CA TYR A 57 -0.56 -29.41 2.41
C TYR A 57 0.95 -29.71 2.45
N ASP A 58 1.75 -28.75 2.91
CA ASP A 58 3.19 -28.96 3.06
C ASP A 58 3.47 -30.16 3.99
N GLU A 59 4.60 -30.84 3.78
CA GLU A 59 5.02 -32.05 4.52
C GLU A 59 4.08 -33.27 4.38
N HIS A 60 3.06 -33.20 3.51
CA HIS A 60 2.15 -34.31 3.23
C HIS A 60 2.50 -35.01 1.91
N PHE A 61 2.53 -36.34 1.91
CA PHE A 61 2.64 -37.16 0.70
C PHE A 61 1.33 -37.84 0.37
N TYR A 62 0.79 -37.57 -0.80
CA TYR A 62 -0.52 -38.02 -1.26
C TYR A 62 -0.43 -39.24 -2.16
N PHE A 63 -1.36 -40.17 -1.96
CA PHE A 63 -1.53 -41.42 -2.71
C PHE A 63 -2.95 -41.51 -3.24
N ILE A 64 -3.10 -41.89 -4.51
CA ILE A 64 -4.42 -41.94 -5.17
C ILE A 64 -4.87 -43.39 -5.33
N GLU A 65 -6.03 -43.72 -4.77
CA GLU A 65 -6.70 -45.00 -4.97
C GLU A 65 -7.91 -44.87 -5.89
N HIS A 66 -8.22 -45.93 -6.62
CA HIS A 66 -9.40 -46.02 -7.46
C HIS A 66 -10.18 -47.32 -7.26
N SER A 67 -11.48 -47.28 -7.56
CA SER A 67 -12.38 -48.44 -7.51
C SER A 67 -13.51 -48.30 -8.54
N ASP A 68 -14.00 -49.42 -9.07
CA ASP A 68 -15.21 -49.46 -9.90
C ASP A 68 -16.48 -49.83 -9.09
N ASP A 69 -16.30 -50.41 -7.89
CA ASP A 69 -17.39 -51.02 -7.10
C ASP A 69 -17.42 -50.57 -5.63
N LEU A 70 -16.52 -49.67 -5.21
CA LEU A 70 -16.27 -49.22 -3.83
C LEU A 70 -15.78 -50.31 -2.88
N ILE A 71 -15.59 -51.55 -3.36
CA ILE A 71 -15.21 -52.70 -2.54
C ILE A 71 -13.75 -53.02 -2.79
N ASN A 72 -13.35 -53.14 -4.06
CA ASN A 72 -11.99 -53.45 -4.47
C ASN A 72 -11.28 -52.13 -4.83
N TRP A 73 -10.26 -51.78 -4.06
CA TRP A 73 -9.46 -50.58 -4.25
C TRP A 73 -8.06 -50.93 -4.74
N SER A 74 -7.50 -50.11 -5.61
CA SER A 74 -6.13 -50.24 -6.10
C SER A 74 -5.50 -48.86 -6.17
N TYR A 75 -4.20 -48.78 -5.85
CA TYR A 75 -3.44 -47.54 -5.96
C TYR A 75 -3.02 -47.31 -7.42
N PHE A 76 -3.07 -46.06 -7.86
CA PHE A 76 -2.31 -45.66 -9.03
C PHE A 76 -0.82 -45.69 -8.70
N PRO A 77 0.07 -45.97 -9.67
CA PRO A 77 1.52 -45.89 -9.48
C PRO A 77 1.99 -44.42 -9.50
N VAL A 78 1.38 -43.60 -8.67
CA VAL A 78 1.53 -42.14 -8.58
C VAL A 78 1.44 -41.75 -7.10
N TYR A 79 2.37 -40.91 -6.66
CA TYR A 79 2.30 -40.20 -5.38
C TYR A 79 2.76 -38.76 -5.59
N GLU A 80 2.34 -37.84 -4.72
CA GLU A 80 2.65 -36.41 -4.83
C GLU A 80 2.96 -35.79 -3.48
N GLU A 81 3.96 -34.92 -3.41
CA GLU A 81 4.23 -34.08 -2.23
C GLU A 81 3.33 -32.84 -2.27
N GLY A 82 2.78 -32.46 -1.11
CA GLY A 82 2.04 -31.22 -0.94
C GLY A 82 2.95 -30.04 -0.67
N PHE A 83 2.52 -28.87 -1.14
CA PHE A 83 3.32 -27.63 -1.13
C PHE A 83 2.42 -26.40 -0.93
N GLU A 84 1.42 -26.51 -0.05
CA GLU A 84 0.32 -25.54 0.13
C GLU A 84 -0.25 -25.01 -1.20
N SER A 85 -0.56 -25.92 -2.12
CA SER A 85 -1.04 -25.58 -3.46
C SER A 85 -1.94 -26.66 -4.05
N ALA A 86 -2.67 -26.35 -5.12
CA ALA A 86 -3.52 -27.33 -5.79
C ALA A 86 -2.70 -28.31 -6.66
N ILE A 87 -2.79 -29.60 -6.36
CA ILE A 87 -2.19 -30.70 -7.13
C ILE A 87 -3.23 -31.26 -8.09
N THR A 88 -2.87 -31.50 -9.36
CA THR A 88 -3.82 -31.97 -10.40
C THR A 88 -3.27 -33.13 -11.21
N TRP A 89 -4.07 -34.18 -11.40
CA TRP A 89 -3.74 -35.39 -12.16
C TRP A 89 -4.81 -35.78 -13.18
N GLY A 90 -4.36 -36.15 -14.38
CA GLY A 90 -5.22 -36.59 -15.47
C GLY A 90 -5.28 -38.11 -15.60
N PHE A 91 -6.50 -38.65 -15.78
CA PHE A 91 -6.74 -40.08 -15.98
C PHE A 91 -7.65 -40.34 -17.18
N GLN A 92 -7.28 -41.34 -17.98
CA GLN A 92 -8.15 -41.91 -19.00
C GLN A 92 -9.11 -42.89 -18.35
N ILE A 93 -10.39 -42.81 -18.69
CA ILE A 93 -11.41 -43.74 -18.18
C ILE A 93 -12.13 -44.46 -19.33
N GLU A 94 -12.18 -45.79 -19.23
CA GLU A 94 -12.88 -46.65 -20.19
C GLU A 94 -14.21 -47.21 -19.63
N THR A 95 -14.55 -46.87 -18.38
CA THR A 95 -15.69 -47.43 -17.63
C THR A 95 -16.81 -46.41 -17.43
N ASP A 96 -18.05 -46.90 -17.32
CA ASP A 96 -19.26 -46.06 -17.13
C ASP A 96 -19.30 -45.37 -15.76
N ARG A 97 -18.54 -45.89 -14.79
CA ARG A 97 -18.45 -45.40 -13.41
C ARG A 97 -17.06 -45.65 -12.86
N ARG A 98 -16.52 -44.68 -12.12
CA ARG A 98 -15.24 -44.78 -11.40
C ARG A 98 -15.32 -43.95 -10.11
N PHE A 99 -14.70 -44.47 -9.06
CA PHE A 99 -14.53 -43.81 -7.77
C PHE A 99 -13.06 -43.59 -7.50
N TRP A 100 -12.74 -42.48 -6.85
CA TRP A 100 -11.39 -42.16 -6.41
C TRP A 100 -11.40 -41.80 -4.95
N ARG A 101 -10.28 -42.08 -4.29
CA ARG A 101 -9.96 -41.46 -3.01
C ARG A 101 -8.49 -41.14 -2.86
N LEU A 102 -8.23 -40.16 -2.03
CA LEU A 102 -6.88 -39.71 -1.66
C LEU A 102 -6.53 -40.22 -0.27
N LYS A 103 -5.28 -40.64 -0.07
CA LYS A 103 -4.66 -40.87 1.24
C LYS A 103 -3.41 -40.03 1.36
N TYR A 104 -2.97 -39.70 2.57
CA TYR A 104 -1.69 -39.02 2.76
C TYR A 104 -0.87 -39.54 3.95
N SER A 105 0.41 -39.18 4.00
CA SER A 105 1.32 -39.31 5.16
C SER A 105 1.93 -37.95 5.49
N ASP A 106 2.07 -37.60 6.77
CA ASP A 106 2.57 -36.32 7.32
C ASP A 106 3.99 -36.46 7.91
N ASP A 107 4.85 -37.25 7.26
CA ASP A 107 6.22 -37.54 7.74
C ASP A 107 7.28 -36.84 6.85
N PRO A 108 7.69 -35.60 7.21
CA PRO A 108 8.61 -34.79 6.40
C PRO A 108 10.06 -35.32 6.34
N ALA A 109 10.42 -36.34 7.12
CA ALA A 109 11.79 -36.82 7.22
C ALA A 109 12.12 -38.02 6.31
N SER A 110 11.14 -38.51 5.54
CA SER A 110 11.26 -39.79 4.84
C SER A 110 11.63 -39.60 3.34
N ASP A 111 12.81 -40.07 2.93
CA ASP A 111 13.15 -40.18 1.50
C ASP A 111 12.23 -41.24 0.86
N LEU A 112 11.36 -40.80 -0.06
CA LEU A 112 10.21 -41.53 -0.59
C LEU A 112 10.55 -42.79 -1.38
N LEU A 113 11.79 -42.91 -1.86
CA LEU A 113 12.29 -44.13 -2.51
C LEU A 113 12.75 -45.20 -1.50
N SER A 114 12.82 -44.84 -0.21
CA SER A 114 13.32 -45.70 0.88
C SER A 114 12.34 -45.84 2.07
N ALA A 115 11.33 -44.98 2.16
CA ALA A 115 10.34 -44.98 3.23
C ALA A 115 9.53 -46.30 3.24
N ASP A 116 9.26 -46.83 4.43
CA ASP A 116 8.55 -48.09 4.67
C ASP A 116 7.48 -47.87 5.76
N PHE A 117 6.28 -47.46 5.34
CA PHE A 117 5.19 -47.13 6.25
C PHE A 117 4.54 -48.38 6.84
N SER A 118 4.51 -49.47 6.07
CA SER A 118 4.00 -50.77 6.48
C SER A 118 4.89 -51.44 7.54
N GLY A 119 6.18 -51.07 7.59
CA GLY A 119 7.18 -51.64 8.50
C GLY A 119 7.62 -53.04 8.07
N THR A 120 7.61 -53.30 6.76
CA THR A 120 7.95 -54.61 6.18
C THR A 120 9.41 -54.74 5.79
N GLY A 121 10.20 -53.67 5.87
CA GLY A 121 11.56 -53.58 5.35
C GLY A 121 11.63 -53.38 3.84
N VAL A 122 10.50 -53.08 3.18
CA VAL A 122 10.40 -52.83 1.74
C VAL A 122 9.83 -51.43 1.52
N SER A 123 10.41 -50.66 0.58
CA SER A 123 9.97 -49.28 0.33
C SER A 123 8.51 -49.22 -0.18
N ASN A 124 7.77 -48.20 0.22
CA ASN A 124 6.39 -47.93 -0.20
C ASN A 124 6.20 -47.95 -1.74
N TRP A 125 7.15 -47.38 -2.50
CA TRP A 125 7.11 -47.39 -3.97
C TRP A 125 7.13 -48.81 -4.54
N THR A 126 7.97 -49.68 -3.97
CA THR A 126 8.08 -51.07 -4.37
C THR A 126 6.81 -51.86 -4.02
N GLU A 127 6.19 -51.57 -2.87
CA GLU A 127 4.90 -52.18 -2.49
C GLU A 127 3.78 -51.83 -3.49
N ILE A 128 3.69 -50.56 -3.92
CA ILE A 128 2.72 -50.11 -4.94
C ILE A 128 2.96 -50.81 -6.29
N GLN A 129 4.22 -51.04 -6.69
CA GLN A 129 4.55 -51.76 -7.92
C GLN A 129 4.14 -53.24 -7.89
N PHE A 130 4.10 -53.86 -6.70
CA PHE A 130 3.56 -55.21 -6.50
C PHE A 130 2.04 -55.24 -6.31
N GLY A 131 1.37 -54.08 -6.32
CA GLY A 131 -0.07 -53.97 -6.10
C GLY A 131 -0.48 -54.17 -4.64
N LEU A 132 0.43 -53.91 -3.70
CA LEU A 132 0.21 -54.03 -2.25
C LEU A 132 -0.12 -52.66 -1.62
N ASP A 133 -0.65 -52.68 -0.39
CA ASP A 133 -0.98 -51.46 0.36
C ASP A 133 0.25 -50.98 1.16
N PRO A 134 0.85 -49.82 0.83
CA PRO A 134 2.09 -49.36 1.48
C PRO A 134 1.91 -48.99 2.96
N PHE A 135 0.67 -48.91 3.47
CA PHE A 135 0.40 -48.56 4.87
C PHE A 135 0.12 -49.77 5.77
N VAL A 136 0.02 -50.98 5.19
CA VAL A 136 -0.42 -52.16 5.93
C VAL A 136 0.45 -53.35 5.55
N SER A 137 1.15 -53.89 6.55
CA SER A 137 1.83 -55.18 6.43
C SER A 137 0.79 -56.31 6.37
N VAL A 138 0.71 -57.00 5.23
CA VAL A 138 -0.15 -58.17 5.03
C VAL A 138 0.72 -59.43 5.08
N ASP A 139 0.30 -60.41 5.87
CA ASP A 139 0.84 -61.77 5.90
C ASP A 139 -0.31 -62.72 5.55
N SER A 140 -0.43 -63.07 4.27
CA SER A 140 -1.59 -63.80 3.75
C SER A 140 -1.63 -65.26 4.21
N ASP A 141 -0.48 -65.86 4.55
CA ASP A 141 -0.38 -67.27 4.94
C ASP A 141 -0.13 -67.49 6.45
N GLY A 142 0.06 -66.41 7.21
CA GLY A 142 0.23 -66.45 8.66
C GLY A 142 1.57 -67.04 9.10
N SER A 143 2.58 -66.99 8.22
CA SER A 143 3.92 -67.53 8.47
C SER A 143 4.76 -66.64 9.40
N GLY A 144 4.34 -65.41 9.63
CA GLY A 144 5.09 -64.38 10.35
C GLY A 144 6.05 -63.59 9.46
N LEU A 145 6.06 -63.85 8.15
CA LEU A 145 6.79 -63.06 7.15
C LEU A 145 5.79 -62.24 6.31
N PRO A 146 5.94 -60.90 6.20
CA PRO A 146 5.06 -60.10 5.35
C PRO A 146 5.15 -60.47 3.87
N ASP A 147 4.02 -60.47 3.17
CA ASP A 147 3.91 -60.75 1.74
C ASP A 147 4.82 -59.84 0.90
N ALA A 148 4.92 -58.55 1.26
CA ALA A 148 5.79 -57.57 0.60
C ALA A 148 7.27 -57.96 0.69
N TRP A 149 7.73 -58.34 1.88
CA TRP A 149 9.10 -58.78 2.13
C TRP A 149 9.43 -60.08 1.40
N GLN A 150 8.48 -61.04 1.38
CA GLN A 150 8.63 -62.30 0.64
C GLN A 150 8.75 -62.08 -0.87
N LEU A 151 7.89 -61.21 -1.44
CA LEU A 151 7.91 -60.88 -2.87
C LEU A 151 9.17 -60.11 -3.27
N TYR A 152 9.68 -59.22 -2.42
CA TYR A 152 10.89 -58.45 -2.71
C TYR A 152 12.15 -59.33 -2.79
N TYR A 153 12.37 -60.20 -1.81
CA TYR A 153 13.59 -61.02 -1.77
C TYR A 153 13.48 -62.33 -2.58
N PHE A 154 12.28 -62.92 -2.69
CA PHE A 154 12.11 -64.26 -3.27
C PHE A 154 11.19 -64.32 -4.50
N ALA A 155 10.53 -63.21 -4.86
CA ALA A 155 9.58 -63.11 -5.98
C ALA A 155 8.43 -64.14 -5.94
N GLN A 156 8.10 -64.67 -4.76
CA GLN A 156 7.00 -65.61 -4.53
C GLN A 156 6.50 -65.51 -3.07
N LEU A 157 5.26 -65.93 -2.83
CA LEU A 157 4.68 -66.11 -1.49
C LEU A 157 4.87 -67.55 -1.01
N GLY A 158 4.80 -67.77 0.31
CA GLY A 158 4.95 -69.10 0.93
C GLY A 158 6.41 -69.48 1.20
N VAL A 159 7.27 -68.50 1.46
CA VAL A 159 8.66 -68.71 1.85
C VAL A 159 8.72 -69.32 3.25
N ASP A 160 9.51 -70.37 3.44
CA ASP A 160 9.64 -71.02 4.76
C ASP A 160 10.36 -70.07 5.75
N PRO A 161 9.69 -69.63 6.84
CA PRO A 161 10.28 -68.72 7.83
C PRO A 161 11.45 -69.33 8.62
N HIS A 162 11.61 -70.66 8.60
CA HIS A 162 12.67 -71.38 9.29
C HIS A 162 13.84 -71.79 8.38
N ALA A 163 13.76 -71.48 7.09
CA ALA A 163 14.88 -71.68 6.18
C ALA A 163 15.98 -70.63 6.42
N ASP A 164 17.20 -70.99 6.06
CA ASP A 164 18.41 -70.17 6.10
C ASP A 164 18.88 -70.11 4.64
N ALA A 165 18.49 -69.04 3.93
CA ALA A 165 18.58 -68.97 2.48
C ALA A 165 20.01 -68.71 1.99
N ASP A 166 20.84 -68.05 2.80
CA ASP A 166 22.23 -67.67 2.48
C ASP A 166 23.29 -68.46 3.28
N GLY A 167 22.88 -69.23 4.29
CA GLY A 167 23.70 -70.17 5.06
C GLY A 167 24.48 -69.53 6.20
N ASP A 168 24.06 -68.37 6.68
CA ASP A 168 24.78 -67.58 7.67
C ASP A 168 24.50 -68.00 9.13
N GLY A 169 23.50 -68.85 9.32
CA GLY A 169 23.08 -69.45 10.59
C GLY A 169 21.86 -68.78 11.24
N PHE A 170 21.29 -67.75 10.65
CA PHE A 170 20.01 -67.16 11.04
C PHE A 170 18.89 -67.62 10.10
N THR A 171 17.68 -67.76 10.64
CA THR A 171 16.51 -68.09 9.79
C THR A 171 15.95 -66.83 9.15
N ASN A 172 15.30 -66.94 7.99
CA ASN A 172 14.58 -65.83 7.32
C ASN A 172 13.72 -65.00 8.30
N LEU A 173 13.04 -65.64 9.26
CA LEU A 173 12.24 -64.95 10.28
C LEU A 173 13.08 -64.14 11.28
N GLN A 174 14.25 -64.63 11.67
CA GLN A 174 15.17 -63.95 12.58
C GLN A 174 15.80 -62.74 11.91
N GLU A 175 16.08 -62.85 10.61
CA GLU A 175 16.65 -61.77 9.80
C GLU A 175 15.61 -60.69 9.51
N PHE A 176 14.38 -61.08 9.15
CA PHE A 176 13.26 -60.14 9.07
C PHE A 176 13.05 -59.39 10.39
N GLN A 177 13.07 -60.10 11.53
CA GLN A 177 12.94 -59.50 12.86
C GLN A 177 14.10 -58.57 13.24
N ALA A 178 15.23 -58.70 12.55
CA ALA A 178 16.43 -57.92 12.78
C ALA A 178 16.66 -56.81 11.75
N GLY A 179 15.85 -56.77 10.68
CA GLY A 179 16.05 -55.86 9.55
C GLY A 179 17.28 -56.17 8.71
N THR A 180 17.76 -57.43 8.70
CA THR A 180 18.94 -57.86 7.93
C THR A 180 18.53 -58.56 6.63
N ASN A 181 19.42 -58.57 5.63
CA ASN A 181 19.14 -59.14 4.31
C ASN A 181 19.28 -60.68 4.29
N PRO A 182 18.19 -61.44 4.02
CA PRO A 182 18.17 -62.92 4.09
C PRO A 182 18.92 -63.63 2.95
N LEU A 183 19.49 -62.86 2.02
CA LEU A 183 20.30 -63.35 0.91
C LEU A 183 21.77 -62.90 1.02
N ASP A 184 22.15 -62.22 2.10
CA ASP A 184 23.50 -61.69 2.34
C ASP A 184 24.12 -62.16 3.67
N TYR A 185 25.02 -63.14 3.53
CA TYR A 185 25.70 -63.87 4.60
C TYR A 185 26.38 -63.00 5.69
N TRP A 186 26.63 -61.71 5.44
CA TRP A 186 27.39 -60.83 6.33
C TRP A 186 26.54 -59.86 7.18
N ASP A 187 25.22 -59.78 6.99
CA ASP A 187 24.34 -58.81 7.66
C ASP A 187 23.58 -59.43 8.87
N ARG A 188 23.83 -58.97 10.12
CA ARG A 188 23.43 -59.71 11.36
C ARG A 188 22.91 -58.85 12.53
N PRO A 189 22.06 -59.37 13.45
CA PRO A 189 21.32 -58.57 14.45
C PRO A 189 22.11 -58.13 15.73
N GLY A 190 22.10 -56.84 16.14
CA GLY A 190 22.38 -56.39 17.55
C GLY A 190 22.81 -54.93 17.90
N GLY A 191 21.92 -54.14 18.57
CA GLY A 191 22.19 -52.96 19.47
C GLY A 191 21.19 -51.76 19.36
N ALA A 192 20.41 -51.38 20.40
CA ALA A 192 19.33 -50.35 20.30
C ALA A 192 19.56 -49.02 21.10
N PRO A 193 19.08 -47.85 20.61
CA PRO A 193 19.22 -46.50 21.20
C PRO A 193 18.06 -45.99 22.12
N ASN A 194 18.29 -44.90 22.87
CA ASN A 194 17.37 -44.19 23.81
C ASN A 194 16.18 -43.50 23.12
N LEU A 195 15.02 -43.37 23.80
CA LEU A 195 13.81 -42.68 23.30
C LEU A 195 13.53 -41.38 24.07
N ALA A 196 12.90 -40.40 23.41
CA ALA A 196 12.62 -39.10 24.03
C ALA A 196 11.31 -39.09 24.86
N PRO A 197 11.18 -38.20 25.86
CA PRO A 197 9.95 -38.06 26.64
C PRO A 197 8.73 -37.70 25.79
N THR A 198 7.54 -38.07 26.24
CA THR A 198 6.26 -37.69 25.63
C THR A 198 5.55 -36.66 26.51
N LEU A 199 4.92 -35.65 25.90
CA LEU A 199 4.16 -34.65 26.65
C LEU A 199 2.92 -34.15 25.89
N THR A 200 2.04 -33.46 26.60
CA THR A 200 0.84 -32.80 26.03
C THR A 200 0.59 -31.51 26.81
N VAL A 201 0.23 -30.45 26.12
CA VAL A 201 -0.14 -29.13 26.67
C VAL A 201 -1.63 -28.87 26.39
N PRO A 202 -2.30 -27.93 27.07
CA PRO A 202 -3.68 -27.60 26.75
C PRO A 202 -3.76 -26.95 25.35
N SER A 203 -4.96 -26.93 24.75
CA SER A 203 -5.20 -26.21 23.50
C SER A 203 -5.00 -24.70 23.69
N ASP A 204 -4.89 -23.98 22.58
CA ASP A 204 -4.80 -22.52 22.61
C ASP A 204 -5.97 -21.90 23.37
N GLN A 205 -5.68 -20.81 24.07
CA GLN A 205 -6.62 -20.13 24.97
C GLN A 205 -6.95 -18.75 24.42
N ILE A 206 -8.21 -18.35 24.51
CA ILE A 206 -8.65 -16.98 24.22
C ILE A 206 -9.13 -16.36 25.53
N LEU A 207 -8.58 -15.21 25.89
CA LEU A 207 -9.07 -14.37 26.96
C LEU A 207 -9.63 -13.07 26.37
N ILE A 208 -10.67 -12.55 26.99
CA ILE A 208 -11.20 -11.22 26.68
C ILE A 208 -10.69 -10.29 27.77
N TRP A 209 -9.88 -9.31 27.38
CA TRP A 209 -9.34 -8.29 28.29
C TRP A 209 -10.51 -7.51 28.95
N PRO A 210 -10.46 -7.17 30.27
CA PRO A 210 -9.32 -7.25 31.18
C PRO A 210 -9.18 -8.58 31.96
N ASN A 211 -9.77 -9.70 31.50
CA ASN A 211 -9.43 -10.99 32.09
C ASN A 211 -8.00 -11.37 31.68
N ASP A 212 -7.08 -11.33 32.65
CA ASP A 212 -5.64 -11.33 32.41
C ASP A 212 -4.93 -12.64 32.82
N THR A 213 -5.65 -13.62 33.37
CA THR A 213 -5.04 -14.80 33.97
C THR A 213 -5.64 -16.08 33.38
N VAL A 214 -4.78 -17.00 32.94
CA VAL A 214 -5.17 -18.34 32.47
C VAL A 214 -4.39 -19.43 33.17
N THR A 215 -5.08 -20.51 33.56
CA THR A 215 -4.46 -21.70 34.13
C THR A 215 -4.12 -22.69 33.02
N LEU A 216 -2.84 -23.02 32.87
CA LEU A 216 -2.32 -23.98 31.88
C LEU A 216 -2.02 -25.31 32.57
N SER A 217 -2.47 -26.43 32.00
CA SER A 217 -2.23 -27.78 32.52
C SER A 217 -1.72 -28.73 31.44
N ALA A 218 -0.50 -29.21 31.62
CA ALA A 218 0.19 -30.17 30.78
C ALA A 218 0.31 -31.57 31.44
N THR A 219 0.71 -32.56 30.64
CA THR A 219 1.08 -33.92 31.07
C THR A 219 2.42 -34.32 30.44
N ALA A 220 3.27 -35.07 31.13
CA ALA A 220 4.51 -35.61 30.57
C ALA A 220 4.82 -37.02 31.09
N SER A 221 5.39 -37.90 30.25
CA SER A 221 5.81 -39.27 30.59
C SER A 221 6.98 -39.76 29.72
N ASP A 222 7.89 -40.53 30.28
CA ASP A 222 9.06 -41.11 29.60
C ASP A 222 8.76 -42.55 29.12
N PRO A 223 8.88 -42.87 27.81
CA PRO A 223 8.54 -44.18 27.25
C PRO A 223 9.49 -45.35 27.59
N ASP A 224 10.77 -45.09 27.79
CA ASP A 224 11.80 -46.09 28.13
C ASP A 224 12.27 -46.01 29.59
N ALA A 225 11.74 -45.04 30.34
CA ALA A 225 11.82 -44.91 31.79
C ALA A 225 13.27 -44.80 32.30
N GLY A 226 14.04 -43.87 31.72
CA GLY A 226 15.39 -43.53 32.13
C GLY A 226 16.12 -42.65 31.10
N PRO A 227 17.30 -42.11 31.46
CA PRO A 227 18.11 -42.45 32.64
C PRO A 227 17.84 -41.61 33.91
N SER A 228 17.13 -40.48 33.84
CA SER A 228 16.82 -39.60 34.99
C SER A 228 15.33 -39.23 35.11
N PRO A 229 14.85 -38.75 36.28
CA PRO A 229 13.47 -38.25 36.41
C PRO A 229 13.23 -37.00 35.54
N LEU A 230 12.03 -36.89 34.97
CA LEU A 230 11.66 -35.78 34.10
C LEU A 230 11.78 -34.41 34.79
N LEU A 231 12.55 -33.51 34.17
CA LEU A 231 12.60 -32.09 34.46
C LEU A 231 11.59 -31.37 33.58
N LEU A 232 10.73 -30.56 34.19
CA LEU A 232 9.62 -29.86 33.53
C LEU A 232 9.85 -28.35 33.60
N SER A 233 9.49 -27.61 32.56
CA SER A 233 9.57 -26.14 32.58
C SER A 233 8.62 -25.48 31.58
N TRP A 234 8.02 -24.36 31.98
CA TRP A 234 7.24 -23.43 31.17
C TRP A 234 8.06 -22.17 30.89
N SER A 235 8.02 -21.68 29.66
CA SER A 235 8.74 -20.48 29.22
C SER A 235 7.94 -19.68 28.19
N VAL A 236 8.18 -18.37 28.10
CA VAL A 236 7.60 -17.52 27.05
C VAL A 236 8.52 -17.58 25.82
N VAL A 237 7.96 -17.89 24.64
CA VAL A 237 8.68 -17.97 23.35
C VAL A 237 8.59 -16.64 22.60
N SER A 238 7.40 -16.06 22.54
CA SER A 238 7.13 -14.78 21.89
C SER A 238 5.87 -14.11 22.47
N GLY A 239 5.71 -12.82 22.20
CA GLY A 239 4.60 -11.98 22.67
C GLY A 239 5.07 -10.74 23.42
N PRO A 240 4.16 -9.80 23.76
CA PRO A 240 4.49 -8.61 24.53
C PRO A 240 5.20 -8.92 25.87
N SER A 241 6.08 -8.05 26.34
CA SER A 241 6.86 -8.30 27.56
C SER A 241 5.99 -8.19 28.82
N GLY A 242 6.23 -9.06 29.82
CA GLY A 242 5.66 -8.90 31.17
C GLY A 242 4.76 -10.04 31.67
N VAL A 243 4.65 -11.16 30.95
CA VAL A 243 3.92 -12.35 31.43
C VAL A 243 4.55 -12.90 32.70
N VAL A 244 3.72 -13.18 33.72
CA VAL A 244 4.16 -13.79 34.98
C VAL A 244 3.62 -15.22 35.06
N LEU A 245 4.53 -16.20 35.16
CA LEU A 245 4.20 -17.61 35.41
C LEU A 245 4.35 -17.92 36.90
N THR A 246 3.30 -18.44 37.54
CA THR A 246 3.25 -18.61 39.00
C THR A 246 4.07 -19.80 39.51
N ASP A 247 4.10 -20.91 38.77
CA ASP A 247 4.91 -22.10 39.07
C ASP A 247 5.41 -22.75 37.76
N PRO A 248 6.49 -22.24 37.15
CA PRO A 248 6.88 -22.62 35.79
C PRO A 248 7.39 -24.05 35.68
N ASP A 249 7.79 -24.72 36.76
CA ASP A 249 8.37 -26.08 36.70
C ASP A 249 7.33 -27.17 37.02
N ALA A 250 6.04 -26.80 37.09
CA ALA A 250 4.94 -27.71 37.38
C ALA A 250 4.17 -28.12 36.11
N LEU A 251 3.51 -29.28 36.17
CA LEU A 251 2.55 -29.71 35.14
C LEU A 251 1.36 -28.75 35.03
N GLN A 252 1.06 -27.95 36.06
CA GLN A 252 0.01 -26.94 36.02
C GLN A 252 0.54 -25.61 36.55
N THR A 253 0.33 -24.52 35.80
CA THR A 253 0.82 -23.17 36.13
C THR A 253 -0.20 -22.12 35.72
N ASP A 254 -0.25 -20.97 36.41
CA ASP A 254 -1.04 -19.83 35.95
C ASP A 254 -0.15 -18.83 35.21
N ALA A 255 -0.60 -18.34 34.06
CA ALA A 255 0.02 -17.27 33.30
C ALA A 255 -0.83 -16.00 33.42
N VAL A 256 -0.21 -14.91 33.88
CA VAL A 256 -0.84 -13.58 34.02
C VAL A 256 -0.27 -12.62 32.97
N PHE A 257 -1.13 -11.98 32.17
CA PHE A 257 -0.81 -11.16 31.01
C PHE A 257 -1.03 -9.67 31.30
N PRO A 258 -0.11 -8.76 30.94
CA PRO A 258 -0.24 -7.34 31.33
C PRO A 258 -1.08 -6.46 30.39
N SER A 259 -1.53 -7.00 29.25
CA SER A 259 -2.20 -6.26 28.16
C SER A 259 -2.97 -7.22 27.25
N SER A 260 -3.69 -6.70 26.24
CA SER A 260 -4.11 -7.49 25.09
C SER A 260 -2.91 -7.81 24.16
N GLY A 261 -3.04 -8.86 23.36
CA GLY A 261 -1.99 -9.38 22.48
C GLY A 261 -1.99 -10.90 22.38
N THR A 262 -1.03 -11.44 21.61
CA THR A 262 -0.85 -12.88 21.43
C THR A 262 0.50 -13.31 22.02
N TRP A 263 0.45 -14.29 22.92
CA TRP A 263 1.64 -14.92 23.50
C TRP A 263 1.77 -16.37 23.08
N LEU A 264 3.01 -16.81 22.83
CA LEU A 264 3.32 -18.21 22.64
C LEU A 264 4.13 -18.71 23.85
N LEU A 265 3.57 -19.65 24.60
CA LEU A 265 4.17 -20.26 25.79
C LEU A 265 4.59 -21.69 25.47
N ARG A 266 5.77 -22.12 25.94
CA ARG A 266 6.32 -23.46 25.71
C ARG A 266 6.46 -24.23 27.01
N PHE A 267 5.99 -25.47 27.01
CA PHE A 267 6.29 -26.48 28.03
C PHE A 267 7.33 -27.47 27.52
N THR A 268 8.32 -27.80 28.34
CA THR A 268 9.41 -28.73 28.01
C THR A 268 9.52 -29.81 29.08
N ALA A 269 9.73 -31.07 28.66
CA ALA A 269 10.07 -32.21 29.51
C ALA A 269 11.40 -32.84 29.05
N ASP A 270 12.32 -33.07 29.99
CA ASP A 270 13.69 -33.54 29.76
C ASP A 270 14.03 -34.73 30.69
N ASP A 271 14.53 -35.85 30.16
CA ASP A 271 14.97 -37.03 30.93
C ASP A 271 16.49 -37.09 31.21
N GLY A 272 17.22 -36.07 30.78
CA GLY A 272 18.67 -35.92 30.93
C GLY A 272 19.50 -36.38 29.72
N GLU A 273 18.91 -37.07 28.74
CA GLU A 273 19.55 -37.40 27.45
C GLU A 273 18.73 -36.93 26.24
N ALA A 274 17.41 -36.87 26.35
CA ALA A 274 16.50 -36.41 25.32
C ALA A 274 15.42 -35.46 25.87
N THR A 275 15.01 -34.50 25.02
CA THR A 275 14.05 -33.45 25.38
C THR A 275 12.88 -33.44 24.42
N SER A 276 11.70 -33.16 24.96
CA SER A 276 10.48 -32.89 24.19
C SER A 276 9.87 -31.58 24.65
N SER A 277 9.30 -30.83 23.71
CA SER A 277 8.63 -29.56 24.01
C SER A 277 7.37 -29.38 23.17
N ALA A 278 6.40 -28.64 23.70
CA ALA A 278 5.20 -28.23 22.97
C ALA A 278 4.80 -26.81 23.38
N THR A 279 4.09 -26.12 22.49
CA THR A 279 3.66 -24.74 22.68
C THR A 279 2.15 -24.62 22.79
N VAL A 280 1.69 -23.61 23.52
CA VAL A 280 0.29 -23.18 23.60
C VAL A 280 0.23 -21.67 23.34
N ALA A 281 -0.64 -21.24 22.44
CA ALA A 281 -0.91 -19.83 22.20
C ALA A 281 -1.98 -19.32 23.15
N VAL A 282 -1.80 -18.10 23.64
CA VAL A 282 -2.79 -17.38 24.45
C VAL A 282 -3.07 -16.04 23.78
N ASN A 283 -4.29 -15.89 23.25
CA ASN A 283 -4.77 -14.68 22.60
C ASN A 283 -5.64 -13.90 23.58
N VAL A 284 -5.14 -12.77 24.05
CA VAL A 284 -5.89 -11.83 24.87
C VAL A 284 -6.40 -10.75 23.95
N VAL A 285 -7.70 -10.75 23.66
CA VAL A 285 -8.34 -9.83 22.71
C VAL A 285 -9.14 -8.75 23.43
N ASP A 286 -9.17 -7.55 22.86
CA ASP A 286 -10.01 -6.45 23.35
C ASP A 286 -11.49 -6.76 23.08
N ASP A 287 -12.38 -6.38 24.01
CA ASP A 287 -13.82 -6.61 23.88
C ASP A 287 -14.42 -5.69 22.78
N PRO A 288 -15.04 -6.23 21.71
CA PRO A 288 -15.58 -5.44 20.60
C PRO A 288 -16.95 -4.78 20.87
N GLU A 289 -17.58 -4.96 22.05
CA GLU A 289 -18.95 -4.49 22.32
C GLU A 289 -19.10 -3.27 23.26
N VAL A 290 -18.05 -2.44 23.45
CA VAL A 290 -18.16 -1.21 24.28
C VAL A 290 -18.36 0.05 23.42
N LEU A 291 -19.56 0.63 23.47
CA LEU A 291 -19.81 2.07 23.29
C LEU A 291 -20.57 2.59 24.53
N PRO A 292 -20.38 3.83 25.02
CA PRO A 292 -19.52 4.90 24.50
C PRO A 292 -18.35 5.24 25.45
N GLN A 293 -17.17 5.50 24.90
CA GLN A 293 -16.11 6.21 25.60
C GLN A 293 -16.60 7.65 25.84
N VAL A 294 -16.98 7.98 27.08
CA VAL A 294 -17.47 9.33 27.41
C VAL A 294 -16.55 9.95 28.45
N LEU A 295 -15.77 10.93 28.00
CA LEU A 295 -15.23 11.95 28.88
C LEU A 295 -16.39 12.78 29.43
N ARG A 296 -16.49 12.91 30.75
CA ARG A 296 -17.51 13.75 31.38
C ARG A 296 -16.96 14.62 32.50
N PHE A 297 -17.56 15.80 32.63
CA PHE A 297 -17.46 16.60 33.83
C PHE A 297 -18.27 15.96 34.96
N VAL A 298 -17.60 15.59 36.04
CA VAL A 298 -18.21 15.16 37.30
C VAL A 298 -18.49 16.38 38.19
N SER A 299 -17.64 17.40 38.11
CA SER A 299 -17.82 18.72 38.70
C SER A 299 -17.06 19.77 37.88
N PRO A 300 -17.56 21.02 37.76
CA PRO A 300 -18.92 21.41 38.06
C PRO A 300 -19.93 20.66 37.16
N VAL A 301 -21.18 20.59 37.59
CA VAL A 301 -22.27 20.15 36.69
C VAL A 301 -22.64 21.31 35.76
N ASP A 302 -23.16 21.00 34.58
CA ASP A 302 -23.68 22.02 33.67
C ASP A 302 -24.72 22.91 34.38
N GLY A 303 -24.57 24.22 34.21
CA GLY A 303 -25.32 25.27 34.90
C GLY A 303 -24.89 25.54 36.35
N ALA A 304 -23.75 25.02 36.83
CA ALA A 304 -23.26 25.33 38.18
C ALA A 304 -23.05 26.84 38.40
N TRP A 305 -23.19 27.28 39.64
CA TRP A 305 -23.09 28.68 40.03
C TRP A 305 -21.85 28.90 40.91
N VAL A 306 -21.00 29.87 40.56
CA VAL A 306 -19.75 30.18 41.29
C VAL A 306 -19.61 31.67 41.58
N GLU A 307 -19.21 32.03 42.81
CA GLU A 307 -18.89 33.41 43.18
C GLU A 307 -17.46 33.77 42.74
N GLN A 308 -17.26 34.99 42.26
CA GLN A 308 -15.94 35.52 41.94
C GLN A 308 -15.01 35.46 43.16
N GLY A 309 -13.77 35.02 42.94
CA GLY A 309 -12.78 34.83 44.00
C GLY A 309 -12.88 33.49 44.74
N GLU A 310 -13.86 32.63 44.41
CA GLU A 310 -13.86 31.23 44.84
C GLU A 310 -13.10 30.34 43.85
N SER A 311 -12.52 29.26 44.37
CA SER A 311 -11.87 28.25 43.54
C SER A 311 -12.90 27.26 43.01
N LEU A 312 -13.00 27.13 41.69
CA LEU A 312 -13.89 26.18 41.03
C LEU A 312 -13.19 24.84 40.86
N LEU A 313 -13.74 23.77 41.44
CA LEU A 313 -13.19 22.42 41.30
C LEU A 313 -13.67 21.78 39.99
N ILE A 314 -12.76 21.63 39.04
CA ILE A 314 -12.96 20.83 37.83
C ILE A 314 -12.54 19.40 38.14
N TRP A 315 -13.49 18.49 38.00
CA TRP A 315 -13.31 17.07 38.15
C TRP A 315 -13.81 16.38 36.90
N LEU A 316 -12.88 15.86 36.10
CA LEU A 316 -13.17 15.05 34.93
C LEU A 316 -13.11 13.57 35.29
N LYS A 317 -13.91 12.77 34.59
CA LYS A 317 -13.83 11.32 34.63
C LYS A 317 -14.00 10.77 33.24
N SER A 318 -13.07 9.91 32.83
CA SER A 318 -13.28 8.94 31.76
C SER A 318 -13.97 7.72 32.37
N ASP A 319 -14.99 7.20 31.69
CA ASP A 319 -15.74 6.03 32.15
C ASP A 319 -15.16 4.68 31.71
N GLU A 320 -13.99 4.69 31.09
CA GLU A 320 -13.34 3.50 30.55
C GLU A 320 -11.96 3.28 31.19
N LEU A 321 -11.70 2.03 31.61
CA LEU A 321 -10.47 1.63 32.30
C LEU A 321 -9.46 0.94 31.37
N ASP A 322 -9.84 0.61 30.14
CA ASP A 322 -9.06 -0.25 29.24
C ASP A 322 -8.36 0.50 28.08
N ASP A 323 -8.68 1.77 27.84
CA ASP A 323 -7.98 2.64 26.88
C ASP A 323 -7.50 3.94 27.56
N PRO A 324 -6.23 4.01 27.97
CA PRO A 324 -5.75 5.07 28.83
C PRO A 324 -5.69 6.42 28.10
N VAL A 325 -6.06 7.49 28.83
CA VAL A 325 -6.02 8.86 28.31
C VAL A 325 -4.58 9.36 28.34
N ILE A 326 -3.93 9.43 27.19
CA ILE A 326 -2.52 9.85 27.08
C ILE A 326 -2.34 11.36 27.06
N GLU A 327 -3.39 12.11 26.73
CA GLU A 327 -3.37 13.57 26.68
C GLU A 327 -4.76 14.12 27.06
N THR A 328 -4.82 15.14 27.92
CA THR A 328 -6.08 15.87 28.19
C THR A 328 -5.85 17.37 28.10
N GLU A 329 -6.67 18.02 27.30
CA GLU A 329 -6.71 19.48 27.16
C GLU A 329 -8.01 20.01 27.74
N ILE A 330 -7.92 21.04 28.60
CA ILE A 330 -9.08 21.76 29.12
C ILE A 330 -8.97 23.21 28.66
N SER A 331 -10.02 23.67 27.98
CA SER A 331 -10.16 25.06 27.59
C SER A 331 -11.30 25.74 28.36
N ARG A 332 -11.15 27.05 28.54
CA ARG A 332 -12.13 27.96 29.10
C ARG A 332 -12.40 29.03 28.05
N ASP A 333 -13.65 29.10 27.56
CA ASP A 333 -14.07 29.98 26.47
C ASP A 333 -13.09 29.93 25.26
N GLY A 334 -12.66 28.70 24.92
CA GLY A 334 -11.72 28.45 23.82
C GLY A 334 -10.25 28.73 24.13
N VAL A 335 -9.91 29.20 25.35
CA VAL A 335 -8.52 29.38 25.80
C VAL A 335 -8.10 28.16 26.62
N THR A 336 -7.10 27.41 26.15
CA THR A 336 -6.51 26.30 26.90
C THR A 336 -5.96 26.81 28.23
N ILE A 337 -6.52 26.31 29.32
CA ILE A 337 -6.10 26.64 30.68
C ILE A 337 -5.23 25.54 31.29
N LEU A 338 -5.34 24.31 30.79
CA LEU A 338 -4.56 23.15 31.21
C LEU A 338 -4.31 22.20 30.04
N LEU A 339 -3.10 21.66 30.01
CA LEU A 339 -2.70 20.52 29.19
C LEU A 339 -1.96 19.52 30.08
N PHE A 340 -2.38 18.26 30.04
CA PHE A 340 -1.65 17.15 30.66
C PHE A 340 -1.11 16.23 29.57
N GLU A 341 0.20 16.02 29.59
CA GLU A 341 0.88 14.98 28.83
C GLU A 341 1.18 13.83 29.80
N GLU A 342 0.69 12.62 29.48
CA GLU A 342 0.79 11.36 30.23
C GLU A 342 -0.06 11.22 31.52
N ASP A 343 -1.33 10.82 31.39
CA ASP A 343 -2.07 10.10 32.46
C ASP A 343 -2.47 8.68 32.02
N PRO A 344 -1.52 7.73 32.02
CA PRO A 344 -1.72 6.37 31.51
C PRO A 344 -2.78 5.53 32.27
N TRP A 345 -3.54 6.09 33.22
CA TRP A 345 -4.47 5.33 34.06
C TRP A 345 -5.88 5.95 34.20
N GLY A 346 -6.19 7.02 33.47
CA GLY A 346 -7.54 7.63 33.52
C GLY A 346 -7.97 8.06 34.93
N THR A 347 -7.00 8.48 35.77
CA THR A 347 -7.31 8.82 37.15
C THR A 347 -8.12 10.12 37.24
N PRO A 348 -9.06 10.26 38.19
CA PRO A 348 -9.75 11.49 38.51
C PRO A 348 -8.82 12.73 38.55
N THR A 349 -8.76 13.51 37.46
CA THR A 349 -8.01 14.77 37.47
C THR A 349 -8.86 15.81 38.16
N THR A 350 -8.44 16.21 39.37
CA THR A 350 -9.04 17.32 40.09
C THR A 350 -8.15 18.53 39.98
N TRP A 351 -8.69 19.61 39.43
CA TRP A 351 -8.00 20.89 39.34
C TRP A 351 -8.88 22.02 39.88
N SER A 352 -8.25 23.10 40.34
CA SER A 352 -8.92 24.29 40.85
C SER A 352 -8.66 25.49 39.94
N ASP A 353 -9.71 26.01 39.30
CA ASP A 353 -9.64 27.29 38.62
C ASP A 353 -9.82 28.41 39.63
N ASN A 354 -8.97 29.44 39.57
CA ASN A 354 -9.18 30.65 40.36
C ASN A 354 -9.94 31.67 39.50
N PHE A 355 -11.24 31.80 39.77
CA PHE A 355 -12.11 32.72 39.05
C PHE A 355 -11.80 34.18 39.44
N THR A 356 -10.95 34.85 38.67
CA THR A 356 -10.50 36.24 38.94
C THR A 356 -11.04 37.28 37.95
N GLU A 357 -11.78 36.87 36.92
CA GLU A 357 -12.30 37.79 35.90
C GLU A 357 -13.49 38.62 36.41
N SER A 358 -13.52 39.90 36.02
CA SER A 358 -14.49 40.89 36.48
C SER A 358 -15.74 40.92 35.59
N GLY A 359 -16.82 40.25 35.99
CA GLY A 359 -18.11 40.36 35.27
C GLY A 359 -19.17 39.30 35.62
N PHE A 360 -20.42 39.57 35.27
CA PHE A 360 -21.51 38.57 35.25
C PHE A 360 -21.47 37.82 33.91
N GLY A 361 -21.47 36.49 33.89
CA GLY A 361 -21.47 35.77 32.62
C GLY A 361 -21.58 34.25 32.70
N TYR A 362 -21.87 33.63 31.54
CA TYR A 362 -21.69 32.20 31.32
C TYR A 362 -20.27 31.96 30.84
N VAL A 363 -19.62 30.94 31.41
CA VAL A 363 -18.28 30.50 31.04
C VAL A 363 -18.37 29.05 30.60
N THR A 364 -17.86 28.76 29.41
CA THR A 364 -17.87 27.40 28.84
C THR A 364 -16.55 26.73 29.13
N TYR A 365 -16.60 25.55 29.71
CA TYR A 365 -15.45 24.67 29.84
C TYR A 365 -15.58 23.54 28.85
N GLU A 366 -14.56 23.34 28.01
CA GLU A 366 -14.46 22.20 27.12
C GLU A 366 -13.26 21.36 27.55
N ALA A 367 -13.43 20.04 27.55
CA ALA A 367 -12.37 19.08 27.81
C ALA A 367 -12.27 18.14 26.61
N THR A 368 -11.05 17.93 26.14
CA THR A 368 -10.73 16.97 25.08
C THR A 368 -9.70 15.99 25.60
N ALA A 369 -9.98 14.71 25.51
CA ALA A 369 -9.06 13.64 25.89
C ALA A 369 -8.64 12.87 24.63
N ARG A 370 -7.34 12.60 24.51
CA ARG A 370 -6.77 11.67 23.53
C ARG A 370 -6.46 10.36 24.22
N HIS A 371 -6.91 9.28 23.62
CA HIS A 371 -6.70 7.92 24.10
C HIS A 371 -5.47 7.27 23.46
N ALA A 372 -4.92 6.24 24.09
CA ALA A 372 -3.75 5.51 23.58
C ALA A 372 -4.03 4.84 22.23
N SER A 373 -5.30 4.46 21.98
CA SER A 373 -5.80 4.02 20.67
C SER A 373 -5.73 5.07 19.57
N GLY A 374 -5.53 6.36 19.92
CA GLY A 374 -5.57 7.49 18.99
C GLY A 374 -6.95 8.12 18.81
N LEU A 375 -7.98 7.61 19.50
CA LEU A 375 -9.32 8.20 19.54
C LEU A 375 -9.33 9.49 20.37
N PHE A 376 -10.25 10.41 20.03
CA PHE A 376 -10.51 11.62 20.79
C PHE A 376 -11.92 11.60 21.37
N THR A 377 -12.05 12.00 22.63
CA THR A 377 -13.34 12.21 23.29
C THR A 377 -13.44 13.63 23.82
N THR A 378 -14.60 14.26 23.66
CA THR A 378 -14.84 15.64 24.06
C THR A 378 -16.02 15.74 25.02
N SER A 379 -15.94 16.69 25.95
CA SER A 379 -17.03 17.06 26.86
C SER A 379 -17.09 18.57 27.00
N ALA A 380 -18.28 19.13 27.21
CA ALA A 380 -18.44 20.55 27.48
C ALA A 380 -19.51 20.80 28.54
N ILE A 381 -19.31 21.83 29.36
CA ILE A 381 -20.29 22.34 30.34
C ILE A 381 -20.26 23.86 30.37
N THR A 382 -21.36 24.47 30.82
CA THR A 382 -21.46 25.90 31.06
C THR A 382 -21.58 26.17 32.56
N VAL A 383 -20.84 27.14 33.09
CA VAL A 383 -20.90 27.58 34.49
C VAL A 383 -21.29 29.04 34.54
N PHE A 384 -22.16 29.42 35.47
CA PHE A 384 -22.57 30.80 35.70
C PHE A 384 -21.70 31.44 36.79
N SER A 385 -21.05 32.56 36.46
CA SER A 385 -20.24 33.33 37.41
C SER A 385 -20.98 34.59 37.88
N ALA A 386 -20.84 34.93 39.16
CA ALA A 386 -21.47 36.13 39.73
C ALA A 386 -20.59 36.84 40.78
N PRO A 387 -20.75 38.16 40.99
CA PRO A 387 -20.00 38.91 42.01
C PRO A 387 -20.25 38.42 43.44
N PRO A 388 -19.30 38.62 44.38
CA PRO A 388 -19.42 38.10 45.74
C PRO A 388 -20.71 38.57 46.45
N GLY A 389 -21.44 37.64 47.06
CA GLY A 389 -22.67 37.92 47.80
C GLY A 389 -23.96 38.06 46.97
N THR A 390 -23.96 37.63 45.70
CA THR A 390 -25.20 37.50 44.91
C THR A 390 -25.88 36.14 45.16
N PRO A 391 -27.21 36.05 45.32
CA PRO A 391 -27.88 34.77 45.56
C PRO A 391 -28.10 33.97 44.25
N PRO A 392 -28.03 32.62 44.27
CA PRO A 392 -28.27 31.79 43.09
C PRO A 392 -29.72 31.92 42.57
N PRO A 393 -29.96 31.84 41.24
CA PRO A 393 -31.30 31.87 40.67
C PRO A 393 -32.14 30.68 41.16
N GLY A 394 -33.35 30.92 41.66
CA GLY A 394 -34.17 29.93 42.36
C GLY A 394 -34.59 28.70 41.51
N GLY A 395 -34.30 27.50 42.01
CA GLY A 395 -34.69 26.22 41.42
C GLY A 395 -36.16 25.85 41.67
N GLY A 396 -36.88 25.55 40.59
CA GLY A 396 -38.20 24.90 40.60
C GLY A 396 -38.12 23.57 39.86
N GLY A 397 -38.37 22.47 40.57
CA GLY A 397 -38.27 21.11 40.03
C GLY A 397 -39.41 20.71 39.08
N GLY A 398 -39.07 19.87 38.10
CA GLY A 398 -40.00 19.15 37.24
C GLY A 398 -39.28 18.05 36.48
N GLY A 399 -39.43 16.80 36.95
CA GLY A 399 -38.92 15.62 36.25
C GLY A 399 -39.74 15.27 35.02
N GLY A 400 -39.06 14.81 33.98
CA GLY A 400 -39.66 14.25 32.77
C GLY A 400 -38.55 13.70 31.88
N GLY A 401 -38.40 12.37 31.87
CA GLY A 401 -37.44 11.68 31.02
C GLY A 401 -37.79 11.76 29.53
N GLY A 402 -36.76 11.85 28.72
CA GLY A 402 -36.78 11.71 27.26
C GLY A 402 -35.35 11.56 26.79
N GLY A 403 -34.92 10.33 26.55
CA GLY A 403 -33.61 10.04 25.97
C GLY A 403 -33.53 10.55 24.54
N ALA A 404 -32.51 11.33 24.25
CA ALA A 404 -31.90 11.43 22.94
C ALA A 404 -30.47 10.89 23.12
N GLY A 405 -30.18 9.77 22.45
CA GLY A 405 -28.84 9.19 22.48
C GLY A 405 -27.83 10.12 21.80
N PRO A 406 -26.54 10.04 22.16
CA PRO A 406 -25.51 10.72 21.40
C PRO A 406 -25.42 10.02 20.04
N GLY A 407 -25.82 10.73 18.99
CA GLY A 407 -25.54 10.30 17.64
C GLY A 407 -24.03 10.24 17.44
N GLY A 408 -23.55 9.24 16.69
CA GLY A 408 -22.20 9.24 16.14
C GLY A 408 -21.92 10.52 15.33
N PRO A 409 -20.67 10.78 14.92
CA PRO A 409 -20.25 12.06 14.36
C PRO A 409 -21.13 12.39 13.15
N VAL A 410 -22.06 13.30 13.37
CA VAL A 410 -22.89 13.90 12.33
C VAL A 410 -21.96 14.87 11.64
N SER A 411 -21.79 14.75 10.33
CA SER A 411 -21.37 15.85 9.47
C SER A 411 -22.27 17.05 9.78
N GLY A 412 -21.84 17.89 10.72
CA GLY A 412 -22.73 18.77 11.47
C GLY A 412 -23.26 19.87 10.58
N ASN A 413 -24.58 19.99 10.46
CA ASN A 413 -25.19 21.19 9.91
C ASN A 413 -24.61 22.40 10.65
N VAL A 414 -23.97 23.32 9.91
CA VAL A 414 -23.46 24.57 10.49
C VAL A 414 -24.68 25.41 10.82
N VAL A 415 -24.89 25.72 12.09
CA VAL A 415 -25.97 26.60 12.53
C VAL A 415 -25.56 28.04 12.28
N GLY A 416 -26.34 28.76 11.48
CA GLY A 416 -26.00 30.15 11.15
C GLY A 416 -26.10 31.08 12.36
N SER A 417 -25.18 32.02 12.48
CA SER A 417 -25.03 32.92 13.63
C SER A 417 -24.61 34.33 13.22
N ILE A 418 -24.82 35.30 14.13
CA ILE A 418 -24.30 36.67 14.00
C ILE A 418 -23.62 37.00 15.33
N VAL A 419 -22.32 37.28 15.29
CA VAL A 419 -21.50 37.62 16.47
C VAL A 419 -21.01 39.04 16.34
N ALA A 420 -21.27 39.87 17.35
CA ALA A 420 -20.75 41.24 17.40
C ALA A 420 -19.29 41.22 17.86
N ALA A 421 -18.41 41.83 17.09
CA ALA A 421 -17.02 42.04 17.49
C ALA A 421 -16.92 43.26 18.42
N PRO A 422 -15.97 43.27 19.36
CA PRO A 422 -15.56 44.49 20.06
C PRO A 422 -15.19 45.60 19.06
N LEU A 423 -15.45 46.87 19.38
CA LEU A 423 -15.09 47.98 18.49
C LEU A 423 -13.61 48.38 18.67
N PRO A 424 -12.94 48.85 17.59
CA PRO A 424 -11.63 49.50 17.69
C PRO A 424 -11.72 50.78 18.54
N GLU A 425 -10.64 51.13 19.24
CA GLU A 425 -10.55 52.38 20.02
C GLU A 425 -10.15 53.58 19.14
N ASP A 426 -9.40 53.33 18.05
CA ASP A 426 -8.85 54.33 17.13
C ASP A 426 -9.24 53.99 15.67
N GLY A 427 -10.08 54.81 15.03
CA GLY A 427 -10.34 54.81 13.58
C GLY A 427 -11.16 53.62 13.00
N PRO A 428 -11.51 53.66 11.70
CA PRO A 428 -12.26 52.62 11.04
C PRO A 428 -11.40 51.43 10.60
N LEU A 429 -11.99 50.23 10.53
CA LEU A 429 -11.34 49.03 10.01
C LEU A 429 -11.08 49.17 8.49
N GLY A 430 -11.99 49.78 7.73
CA GLY A 430 -11.69 50.05 6.31
C GLY A 430 -11.70 48.78 5.44
N LEU A 431 -12.61 47.84 5.72
CA LEU A 431 -12.84 46.65 4.90
C LEU A 431 -13.03 47.05 3.42
N SER A 432 -12.26 46.44 2.52
CA SER A 432 -12.04 46.97 1.17
C SER A 432 -13.02 46.48 0.09
N GLU A 433 -13.89 45.50 0.38
CA GLU A 433 -14.76 44.93 -0.65
C GLU A 433 -16.25 45.31 -0.51
N THR A 434 -16.68 46.20 -1.39
CA THR A 434 -18.09 46.55 -1.64
C THR A 434 -18.73 47.43 -0.55
N GLU A 435 -18.83 48.73 -0.84
CA GLU A 435 -19.65 49.64 -0.05
C GLU A 435 -21.13 49.49 -0.43
N HIS A 436 -21.89 48.89 0.48
CA HIS A 436 -23.34 48.76 0.40
C HIS A 436 -23.95 50.07 0.90
N SER A 437 -24.17 50.99 -0.05
CA SER A 437 -24.75 52.30 0.21
C SER A 437 -26.25 52.16 0.39
N VAL A 438 -26.69 52.08 1.65
CA VAL A 438 -28.10 52.08 2.04
C VAL A 438 -28.45 53.50 2.52
N SER A 439 -28.42 54.48 1.61
CA SER A 439 -28.62 55.89 1.97
C SER A 439 -29.37 56.68 0.91
N THR A 440 -30.29 57.54 1.36
CA THR A 440 -30.94 58.54 0.51
C THR A 440 -30.65 59.97 0.94
N LEU A 441 -30.41 60.82 -0.07
CA LEU A 441 -30.45 62.28 0.01
C LEU A 441 -31.91 62.76 0.09
N GLY A 442 -32.47 63.05 1.27
CA GLY A 442 -33.83 63.60 1.36
C GLY A 442 -34.45 63.76 2.76
N ARG A 443 -35.37 64.73 2.88
CA ARG A 443 -36.04 65.20 4.13
C ARG A 443 -37.06 64.25 4.78
N ASP A 444 -37.29 63.06 4.22
CA ASP A 444 -38.31 62.11 4.71
C ASP A 444 -37.64 60.82 5.23
N LEU A 445 -38.26 60.14 6.22
CA LEU A 445 -37.85 58.81 6.69
C LEU A 445 -37.92 57.84 5.50
N ILE A 446 -36.77 57.47 4.95
CA ILE A 446 -36.66 56.53 3.85
C ILE A 446 -35.88 55.32 4.36
N GLU A 447 -36.52 54.15 4.34
CA GLU A 447 -35.89 52.86 4.60
C GLU A 447 -35.38 52.30 3.27
N GLU A 448 -34.08 52.06 3.16
CA GLU A 448 -33.50 51.24 2.11
C GLU A 448 -33.10 49.88 2.70
N GLU A 449 -33.25 48.83 1.90
CA GLU A 449 -32.87 47.46 2.27
C GLU A 449 -32.04 46.84 1.16
N GLU A 450 -30.97 46.14 1.55
CA GLU A 450 -30.12 45.37 0.65
C GLU A 450 -30.03 43.93 1.17
N LYS A 451 -29.97 42.95 0.27
CA LYS A 451 -29.79 41.55 0.62
C LYS A 451 -28.41 41.09 0.19
N LEU A 452 -27.63 40.60 1.14
CA LEU A 452 -26.37 39.93 0.88
C LEU A 452 -26.57 38.43 1.00
N SER A 453 -26.38 37.73 -0.10
CA SER A 453 -26.42 36.26 -0.15
C SER A 453 -25.01 35.74 -0.31
N VAL A 454 -24.69 34.68 0.44
CA VAL A 454 -23.39 34.02 0.41
C VAL A 454 -23.64 32.52 0.35
N ALA A 455 -22.69 31.76 -0.20
CA ALA A 455 -22.80 30.32 -0.22
C ALA A 455 -22.95 29.76 1.22
N PRO A 456 -23.74 28.70 1.42
CA PRO A 456 -23.91 28.01 2.69
C PRO A 456 -22.59 27.63 3.37
N GLY A 457 -22.50 27.81 4.69
CA GLY A 457 -21.33 27.43 5.49
C GLY A 457 -20.13 28.39 5.43
N GLN A 458 -20.27 29.54 4.78
CA GLN A 458 -19.25 30.58 4.73
C GLN A 458 -19.37 31.61 5.86
N VAL A 459 -18.31 32.43 6.03
CA VAL A 459 -18.30 33.57 6.94
C VAL A 459 -18.14 34.87 6.15
N MET A 460 -18.92 35.87 6.54
CA MET A 460 -18.78 37.25 6.07
C MET A 460 -18.59 38.16 7.27
N LEU A 461 -17.63 39.07 7.17
CA LEU A 461 -17.49 40.18 8.11
C LEU A 461 -18.28 41.37 7.57
N ILE A 462 -19.05 42.03 8.43
CA ILE A 462 -19.87 43.19 8.09
C ILE A 462 -19.54 44.34 9.05
N GLU A 463 -19.03 45.43 8.50
CA GLU A 463 -18.79 46.70 9.19
C GLU A 463 -19.98 47.63 8.96
N VAL A 464 -20.48 48.26 10.03
CA VAL A 464 -21.54 49.28 9.95
C VAL A 464 -20.91 50.66 10.14
N VAL A 465 -21.01 51.47 9.09
CA VAL A 465 -20.36 52.78 8.96
C VAL A 465 -21.40 53.88 8.97
N VAL A 466 -21.12 54.94 9.72
CA VAL A 466 -21.91 56.16 9.77
C VAL A 466 -21.05 57.29 9.21
N ASN A 467 -21.48 57.91 8.12
CA ASN A 467 -20.85 59.12 7.60
C ASN A 467 -21.75 60.32 7.94
N SER A 468 -21.16 61.43 8.38
CA SER A 468 -21.90 62.65 8.67
C SER A 468 -21.13 63.90 8.25
N ALA A 469 -21.74 64.69 7.37
CA ALA A 469 -21.22 66.01 7.00
C ALA A 469 -21.34 67.06 8.13
N GLU A 470 -22.02 66.73 9.24
CA GLU A 470 -22.22 67.60 10.41
C GLU A 470 -20.98 67.66 11.31
N TYR A 471 -20.13 66.64 11.26
CA TYR A 471 -19.02 66.46 12.21
C TYR A 471 -17.95 67.58 12.22
N PRO A 472 -17.51 68.18 11.10
CA PRO A 472 -16.54 69.27 11.19
C PRO A 472 -17.15 70.60 11.69
N ILE A 473 -18.46 70.69 11.96
CA ILE A 473 -19.18 71.92 12.38
C ILE A 473 -19.52 71.91 13.88
N TYR A 474 -19.14 70.85 14.60
CA TYR A 474 -19.42 70.67 16.02
C TYR A 474 -18.75 71.75 16.89
N THR A 475 -19.50 72.35 17.81
CA THR A 475 -18.97 73.25 18.86
C THR A 475 -19.10 72.57 20.24
N GLU A 476 -18.36 73.03 21.26
CA GLU A 476 -18.31 72.43 22.61
C GLU A 476 -19.70 72.21 23.29
N ASP A 477 -20.77 72.80 22.74
CA ASP A 477 -22.15 72.69 23.24
C ASP A 477 -23.03 71.63 22.51
N GLY A 478 -22.46 70.86 21.56
CA GLY A 478 -23.20 69.90 20.74
C GLY A 478 -23.60 70.47 19.37
N SER A 479 -23.81 69.60 18.37
CA SER A 479 -24.42 70.02 17.08
C SER A 479 -25.90 70.35 17.29
N GLU A 480 -26.36 71.48 16.72
CA GLU A 480 -27.79 71.81 16.61
C GLU A 480 -28.53 70.88 15.60
N PHE A 481 -27.75 70.10 14.85
CA PHE A 481 -28.14 69.18 13.79
C PHE A 481 -27.76 67.76 14.27
N ASN A 482 -28.65 67.11 15.04
CA ASN A 482 -28.36 65.81 15.68
C ASN A 482 -29.23 64.73 15.04
N ASP A 483 -28.83 64.29 13.86
CA ASP A 483 -29.53 63.22 13.16
C ASP A 483 -29.50 61.90 13.95
N THR A 484 -30.56 61.10 13.81
CA THR A 484 -30.59 59.74 14.38
C THR A 484 -30.39 58.74 13.27
N VAL A 485 -29.35 57.93 13.39
CA VAL A 485 -29.05 56.83 12.48
C VAL A 485 -29.46 55.51 13.11
N SER A 486 -30.09 54.64 12.34
CA SER A 486 -30.48 53.29 12.77
C SER A 486 -30.10 52.27 11.71
N TRP A 487 -29.77 51.06 12.15
CA TRP A 487 -29.36 49.97 11.28
C TRP A 487 -29.83 48.61 11.79
N SER A 488 -29.96 47.62 10.91
CA SER A 488 -30.21 46.23 11.28
C SER A 488 -29.60 45.24 10.29
N ILE A 489 -29.12 44.10 10.80
CA ILE A 489 -28.68 42.92 10.06
C ILE A 489 -29.65 41.79 10.42
N THR A 490 -30.46 41.39 9.44
CA THR A 490 -31.53 40.40 9.63
C THR A 490 -31.26 39.13 8.82
N PRO A 491 -30.97 37.99 9.47
CA PRO A 491 -30.70 36.74 8.79
C PRO A 491 -31.98 36.06 8.31
N SER A 492 -31.93 35.40 7.15
CA SER A 492 -33.06 34.67 6.55
C SER A 492 -33.41 33.37 7.27
N TRP A 493 -32.48 32.83 8.08
CA TRP A 493 -32.57 31.52 8.72
C TRP A 493 -33.00 31.56 10.20
N GLY A 494 -33.56 32.67 10.67
CA GLY A 494 -34.26 32.74 11.95
C GLY A 494 -33.39 32.94 13.21
N SER A 495 -32.10 33.28 13.07
CA SER A 495 -31.34 33.85 14.19
C SER A 495 -31.83 35.27 14.52
N SER A 496 -31.56 35.74 15.75
CA SER A 496 -32.00 37.06 16.20
C SER A 496 -31.39 38.16 15.33
N ALA A 497 -32.23 39.05 14.79
CA ALA A 497 -31.74 40.25 14.12
C ALA A 497 -30.89 41.07 15.10
N VAL A 498 -29.77 41.58 14.61
CA VAL A 498 -28.91 42.51 15.35
C VAL A 498 -29.15 43.90 14.81
N SER A 499 -29.37 44.87 15.67
CA SER A 499 -29.72 46.24 15.28
C SER A 499 -29.17 47.26 16.27
N GLY A 500 -28.86 48.45 15.79
CA GLY A 500 -28.42 49.57 16.61
C GLY A 500 -29.06 50.88 16.16
N SER A 501 -29.11 51.84 17.08
CA SER A 501 -29.52 53.20 16.78
C SER A 501 -28.71 54.15 17.62
N HIS A 502 -28.18 55.19 16.98
CA HIS A 502 -27.34 56.20 17.62
C HIS A 502 -27.73 57.59 17.13
N SER A 503 -27.59 58.58 18.01
CA SER A 503 -27.59 59.97 17.54
C SER A 503 -26.18 60.35 17.07
N VAL A 504 -26.05 61.22 16.06
CA VAL A 504 -24.74 61.68 15.57
C VAL A 504 -23.92 62.30 16.71
N ASN A 505 -24.56 63.02 17.63
CA ASN A 505 -23.90 63.56 18.83
C ASN A 505 -23.34 62.47 19.75
N GLU A 506 -23.99 61.31 19.88
CA GLU A 506 -23.47 60.18 20.68
C GLU A 506 -22.20 59.58 20.08
N LEU A 507 -22.03 59.71 18.77
CA LEU A 507 -20.87 59.20 18.02
C LEU A 507 -19.72 60.22 17.93
N HIS A 508 -19.86 61.42 18.52
CA HIS A 508 -18.87 62.50 18.40
C HIS A 508 -17.41 62.06 18.67
N GLY A 509 -17.20 61.23 19.70
CA GLY A 509 -15.86 60.74 20.05
C GLY A 509 -15.34 59.60 19.18
N LYS A 510 -16.11 59.13 18.19
CA LYS A 510 -15.79 58.01 17.30
C LYS A 510 -15.56 58.43 15.85
N PHE A 511 -15.82 59.69 15.52
CA PHE A 511 -15.58 60.20 14.17
C PHE A 511 -14.10 60.53 13.99
N GLU A 512 -13.55 60.18 12.82
CA GLU A 512 -12.17 60.55 12.51
C GLU A 512 -12.00 62.04 12.19
N GLU A 513 -10.84 62.58 12.55
CA GLU A 513 -10.50 63.99 12.37
C GLU A 513 -10.23 64.30 10.89
N GLY A 514 -11.28 64.62 10.12
CA GLY A 514 -11.17 65.18 8.77
C GLY A 514 -12.06 64.56 7.69
N ASP A 515 -12.72 63.43 7.94
CA ASP A 515 -13.51 62.69 6.94
C ASP A 515 -15.01 62.57 7.28
N GLY A 516 -15.37 62.70 8.57
CA GLY A 516 -16.76 62.58 9.04
C GLY A 516 -17.28 61.16 9.16
N THR A 517 -16.42 60.15 9.30
CA THR A 517 -16.78 58.71 9.36
C THR A 517 -16.68 58.14 10.78
N ALA A 518 -17.67 57.36 11.24
CA ALA A 518 -17.65 56.64 12.53
C ALA A 518 -18.16 55.20 12.38
N ILE A 519 -17.50 54.24 13.06
CA ILE A 519 -17.98 52.85 13.15
C ILE A 519 -18.87 52.65 14.35
N VAL A 520 -19.98 51.95 14.12
CA VAL A 520 -20.96 51.62 15.16
C VAL A 520 -21.13 50.13 15.42
N GLY A 521 -20.59 49.26 14.57
CA GLY A 521 -20.60 47.83 14.77
C GLY A 521 -19.76 47.06 13.75
N ILE A 522 -19.19 45.94 14.18
CA ILE A 522 -18.56 44.94 13.31
C ILE A 522 -19.19 43.60 13.67
N PHE A 523 -19.60 42.83 12.67
CA PHE A 523 -20.34 41.59 12.85
C PHE A 523 -19.75 40.48 12.00
N ALA A 524 -19.44 39.36 12.63
CA ALA A 524 -19.17 38.11 11.92
C ALA A 524 -20.50 37.37 11.70
N VAL A 525 -20.82 37.11 10.44
CA VAL A 525 -22.01 36.38 10.02
C VAL A 525 -21.59 35.02 9.49
N THR A 526 -21.94 33.96 10.20
CA THR A 526 -21.78 32.58 9.72
C THR A 526 -23.07 32.15 9.04
N PHE A 527 -22.99 31.80 7.76
CA PHE A 527 -24.13 31.33 6.98
C PHE A 527 -24.38 29.85 7.26
N PRO A 528 -25.64 29.42 7.45
CA PRO A 528 -25.94 28.03 7.76
C PRO A 528 -25.61 27.11 6.59
N PHE A 529 -25.23 25.86 6.90
CA PHE A 529 -25.12 24.77 5.94
C PHE A 529 -26.00 23.62 6.42
N ASP A 530 -27.05 23.30 5.68
CA ASP A 530 -28.00 22.22 6.00
C ASP A 530 -27.82 20.98 5.11
N GLY A 531 -26.76 20.96 4.30
CA GLY A 531 -26.46 19.91 3.34
C GLY A 531 -26.82 20.26 1.89
N ASP A 532 -27.51 21.38 1.64
CA ASP A 532 -27.81 21.86 0.29
C ASP A 532 -26.81 22.96 -0.13
N PRO A 533 -25.85 22.68 -1.03
CA PRO A 533 -24.89 23.69 -1.50
C PRO A 533 -25.54 24.77 -2.37
N ASP A 534 -26.74 24.52 -2.91
CA ASP A 534 -27.50 25.46 -3.74
C ASP A 534 -28.45 26.32 -2.90
N ALA A 535 -28.48 26.15 -1.57
CA ALA A 535 -29.24 27.04 -0.70
C ALA A 535 -28.67 28.47 -0.81
N GLU A 536 -29.55 29.48 -0.81
CA GLU A 536 -29.16 30.89 -0.85
C GLU A 536 -29.46 31.56 0.51
N PRO A 537 -28.74 31.23 1.59
CA PRO A 537 -28.87 31.94 2.84
C PRO A 537 -28.42 33.38 2.63
N TYR A 538 -29.25 34.32 3.06
CA TYR A 538 -28.97 35.74 2.95
C TYR A 538 -29.18 36.48 4.27
N VAL A 539 -28.49 37.60 4.44
CA VAL A 539 -28.80 38.63 5.43
C VAL A 539 -29.40 39.84 4.73
N THR A 540 -30.37 40.48 5.39
CA THR A 540 -30.94 41.75 4.96
C THR A 540 -30.29 42.86 5.79
N LEU A 541 -29.59 43.77 5.12
CA LEU A 541 -29.04 44.98 5.68
C LEU A 541 -30.06 46.10 5.51
N LYS A 542 -30.35 46.82 6.61
CA LYS A 542 -31.21 48.00 6.58
C LYS A 542 -30.51 49.15 7.26
N GLY A 543 -30.53 50.32 6.63
CA GLY A 543 -30.10 51.60 7.19
C GLY A 543 -31.24 52.60 7.10
N SER A 544 -31.37 53.47 8.10
CA SER A 544 -32.31 54.59 8.06
C SER A 544 -31.73 55.78 8.80
N VAL A 545 -32.01 56.98 8.29
CA VAL A 545 -31.63 58.24 8.93
C VAL A 545 -32.88 59.06 9.17
N GLN A 546 -33.04 59.53 10.41
CA GLN A 546 -34.09 60.46 10.78
C GLN A 546 -33.47 61.84 11.01
N ASN A 547 -33.68 62.74 10.04
CA ASN A 547 -33.15 64.10 10.09
C ASN A 547 -33.97 65.02 11.02
N ILE A 548 -33.31 65.81 11.88
CA ILE A 548 -33.96 66.79 12.75
C ILE A 548 -33.97 68.19 12.10
N ALA A 549 -34.70 68.31 11.00
CA ALA A 549 -35.24 69.55 10.42
C ALA A 549 -34.29 70.78 10.33
N ASP A 550 -33.11 70.64 9.73
CA ASP A 550 -32.26 71.78 9.31
C ASP A 550 -32.08 71.85 7.78
N GLY A 551 -32.13 70.71 7.09
CA GLY A 551 -32.10 70.56 5.64
C GLY A 551 -30.79 70.99 4.97
N ALA A 552 -29.64 70.90 5.65
CA ALA A 552 -28.36 71.35 5.10
C ALA A 552 -27.17 70.37 5.19
N TYR A 553 -27.20 69.37 6.08
CA TYR A 553 -26.09 68.43 6.23
C TYR A 553 -26.61 66.99 6.22
N ASP A 554 -26.00 66.14 5.38
CA ASP A 554 -26.46 64.77 5.14
C ASP A 554 -25.65 63.80 6.03
N SER A 555 -26.36 62.98 6.81
CA SER A 555 -25.81 61.78 7.47
C SER A 555 -26.28 60.53 6.73
N THR A 556 -25.43 59.51 6.66
CA THR A 556 -25.70 58.25 5.97
C THR A 556 -25.22 57.06 6.78
N VAL A 557 -25.92 55.93 6.66
CA VAL A 557 -25.42 54.63 7.11
C VAL A 557 -25.02 53.84 5.87
N SER A 558 -23.80 53.32 5.84
CA SER A 558 -23.36 52.34 4.85
C SER A 558 -22.83 51.09 5.54
N PHE A 559 -22.78 49.98 4.80
CA PHE A 559 -22.19 48.74 5.27
C PHE A 559 -21.00 48.40 4.38
N ARG A 560 -19.92 47.90 4.96
CA ARG A 560 -18.83 47.28 4.21
C ARG A 560 -18.78 45.81 4.56
N SER A 561 -18.39 44.97 3.62
CA SER A 561 -18.26 43.54 3.90
C SER A 561 -16.95 42.98 3.38
N THR A 562 -16.51 41.86 3.91
CA THR A 562 -15.46 41.05 3.26
C THR A 562 -15.74 39.58 3.53
N LYS A 563 -15.31 38.73 2.60
CA LYS A 563 -15.47 37.28 2.70
C LYS A 563 -14.26 36.70 3.41
N VAL A 564 -14.48 35.63 4.16
CA VAL A 564 -13.40 34.83 4.73
C VAL A 564 -13.51 33.43 4.19
N ILE A 565 -12.43 32.91 3.63
CA ILE A 565 -12.41 31.56 3.08
C ILE A 565 -11.11 30.82 3.39
N LEU A 566 -11.23 29.49 3.52
CA LEU A 566 -10.15 28.54 3.71
C LEU A 566 -10.19 27.59 2.51
N VAL A 567 -9.17 27.63 1.65
CA VAL A 567 -9.22 27.01 0.32
C VAL A 567 -7.97 26.16 0.06
N PRO A 568 -8.06 24.83 -0.07
CA PRO A 568 -6.97 24.01 -0.58
C PRO A 568 -6.88 24.08 -2.10
N ASP A 569 -5.75 23.66 -2.67
CA ASP A 569 -5.63 23.36 -4.11
C ASP A 569 -6.39 22.05 -4.40
N TYR A 570 -7.69 22.14 -4.61
CA TYR A 570 -8.54 20.96 -4.81
C TYR A 570 -8.25 20.22 -6.12
N ASP A 571 -7.68 20.95 -7.05
CA ASP A 571 -7.62 20.57 -8.44
C ASP A 571 -6.17 20.13 -8.81
N ARG A 572 -5.20 20.49 -7.96
CA ARG A 572 -3.80 20.06 -7.92
C ARG A 572 -3.03 20.50 -9.15
N ASP A 573 -3.39 21.65 -9.70
CA ASP A 573 -2.65 22.25 -10.81
C ASP A 573 -1.60 23.27 -10.35
N GLY A 574 -1.52 23.54 -9.05
CA GLY A 574 -0.52 24.40 -8.42
C GLY A 574 -0.91 25.84 -8.26
N GLU A 575 -2.14 26.19 -8.58
CA GLU A 575 -2.72 27.49 -8.32
C GLU A 575 -4.00 27.31 -7.52
N ILE A 576 -4.14 28.02 -6.39
CA ILE A 576 -5.43 28.08 -5.67
C ILE A 576 -6.25 29.20 -6.32
N ARG A 577 -7.12 28.84 -7.27
CA ARG A 577 -7.77 29.82 -8.16
C ARG A 577 -9.14 30.24 -7.70
N GLU A 578 -9.43 31.51 -7.88
CA GLU A 578 -10.78 32.06 -7.67
C GLU A 578 -11.68 31.94 -8.91
N GLU A 579 -11.11 32.04 -10.11
CA GLU A 579 -11.86 31.97 -11.38
C GLU A 579 -11.94 30.54 -11.95
N GLU A 580 -13.02 30.25 -12.66
CA GLU A 580 -13.18 28.99 -13.40
C GLU A 580 -12.14 28.90 -14.52
N ALA A 581 -11.65 27.69 -14.79
CA ALA A 581 -10.71 27.43 -15.86
C ALA A 581 -11.35 26.58 -16.97
N GLU A 582 -11.01 26.85 -18.23
CA GLU A 582 -11.33 25.92 -19.33
C GLU A 582 -10.14 24.99 -19.57
N ILE A 583 -10.33 23.69 -19.31
CA ILE A 583 -9.34 22.65 -19.59
C ILE A 583 -9.93 21.67 -20.59
N ASN A 584 -9.27 21.46 -21.73
CA ASN A 584 -9.70 20.54 -22.78
C ASN A 584 -11.15 20.75 -23.29
N GLY A 585 -11.68 21.97 -23.16
CA GLY A 585 -13.05 22.32 -23.57
C GLY A 585 -14.13 22.02 -22.52
N GLU A 586 -13.75 21.64 -21.31
CA GLU A 586 -14.64 21.50 -20.15
C GLU A 586 -14.38 22.63 -19.14
N THR A 587 -15.45 23.18 -18.57
CA THR A 587 -15.38 24.20 -17.51
C THR A 587 -15.07 23.51 -16.19
N ARG A 588 -13.92 23.85 -15.62
CA ARG A 588 -13.49 23.42 -14.30
C ARG A 588 -13.88 24.49 -13.27
N LEU A 589 -14.59 24.06 -12.23
CA LEU A 589 -14.91 24.92 -11.10
C LEU A 589 -13.63 25.43 -10.44
N SER A 590 -13.66 26.67 -9.96
CA SER A 590 -12.55 27.24 -9.19
C SER A 590 -12.41 26.56 -7.83
N ASP A 591 -11.22 26.60 -7.24
CA ASP A 591 -10.98 26.04 -5.90
C ASP A 591 -11.82 26.75 -4.85
N TYR A 592 -12.01 28.07 -5.03
CA TYR A 592 -12.90 28.85 -4.19
C TYR A 592 -14.30 28.27 -4.23
N ASP A 593 -14.91 28.09 -5.42
CA ASP A 593 -16.27 27.58 -5.54
C ASP A 593 -16.43 26.15 -4.99
N ARG A 594 -15.41 25.30 -5.12
CA ARG A 594 -15.39 23.97 -4.50
C ARG A 594 -15.35 24.05 -2.97
N ALA A 595 -14.54 24.96 -2.40
CA ALA A 595 -14.55 25.27 -0.97
C ALA A 595 -15.91 25.82 -0.51
N ARG A 596 -16.52 26.74 -1.29
CA ARG A 596 -17.85 27.32 -1.00
C ARG A 596 -18.93 26.24 -0.96
N ARG A 597 -18.82 25.22 -1.80
CA ARG A 597 -19.72 24.06 -1.84
C ARG A 597 -19.40 23.01 -0.79
N ARG A 598 -18.40 23.23 0.05
CA ARG A 598 -17.93 22.30 1.10
C ARG A 598 -17.57 20.93 0.55
N GLU A 599 -16.96 20.90 -0.63
CA GLU A 599 -16.42 19.66 -1.19
C GLU A 599 -15.35 19.10 -0.24
N ILE A 600 -15.35 17.78 -0.04
CA ILE A 600 -14.39 17.13 0.85
C ILE A 600 -13.01 17.15 0.20
N PHE A 601 -12.01 17.72 0.87
CA PHE A 601 -10.62 17.59 0.44
C PHE A 601 -10.04 16.26 0.94
N HIS A 602 -9.78 15.35 0.00
CA HIS A 602 -9.23 14.03 0.30
C HIS A 602 -7.71 14.04 0.25
N PHE A 603 -7.07 13.49 1.27
CA PHE A 603 -5.62 13.40 1.35
C PHE A 603 -5.17 12.18 2.16
N TRP A 604 -3.87 11.92 2.21
CA TRP A 604 -3.32 10.78 2.94
C TRP A 604 -2.59 11.20 4.21
N ARG A 605 -2.48 10.23 5.12
CA ARG A 605 -1.60 10.30 6.28
C ARG A 605 -0.16 10.14 5.83
N ASN A 606 0.72 11.00 6.35
CA ASN A 606 2.17 10.87 6.26
C ASN A 606 2.63 9.80 7.27
N ASP A 607 2.66 8.53 6.83
CA ASP A 607 2.97 7.36 7.66
C ASP A 607 4.15 6.49 7.16
N ASP A 608 4.91 7.04 6.20
CA ASP A 608 6.25 6.62 5.80
C ASP A 608 7.36 7.27 6.63
N ASN A 609 8.59 6.78 6.45
CA ASN A 609 9.79 7.30 7.09
C ASN A 609 10.83 7.65 6.02
N ASP A 610 10.94 8.92 5.66
CA ASP A 610 12.00 9.47 4.84
C ASP A 610 13.30 9.65 5.64
N ASP A 611 14.44 9.56 4.96
CA ASP A 611 15.73 9.81 5.60
C ASP A 611 15.96 11.33 5.76
N PRO A 612 16.21 11.83 6.99
CA PRO A 612 16.31 13.26 7.25
C PRO A 612 17.35 13.94 6.36
N GLY A 613 16.89 14.84 5.49
CA GLY A 613 17.73 15.64 4.61
C GLY A 613 18.17 14.94 3.33
N SER A 614 17.64 13.75 3.01
CA SER A 614 17.89 13.12 1.72
C SER A 614 17.03 13.71 0.60
N GLU A 615 17.60 13.72 -0.60
CA GLU A 615 16.95 14.04 -1.87
C GLU A 615 16.79 12.81 -2.77
N VAL A 616 17.38 11.67 -2.40
CA VAL A 616 17.47 10.46 -3.23
C VAL A 616 17.24 9.12 -2.50
N ASP A 617 17.17 9.10 -1.18
CA ASP A 617 16.94 7.90 -0.37
C ASP A 617 15.85 8.13 0.69
N GLY A 618 15.11 7.09 1.03
CA GLY A 618 13.94 7.18 1.91
C GLY A 618 13.13 5.89 1.90
N ASN A 619 12.57 5.51 3.06
CA ASN A 619 11.73 4.34 3.21
C ASN A 619 10.25 4.72 3.13
N ASP A 620 9.70 4.74 1.92
CA ASP A 620 8.34 5.22 1.67
C ASP A 620 7.27 4.12 1.77
N ILE A 621 7.58 3.04 2.50
CA ILE A 621 6.63 1.95 2.73
C ILE A 621 5.52 2.49 3.65
N PRO A 622 4.24 2.46 3.24
CA PRO A 622 3.16 2.98 4.08
C PRO A 622 2.96 2.17 5.38
N GLY A 623 2.50 2.84 6.44
CA GLY A 623 2.08 2.23 7.69
C GLY A 623 3.22 1.76 8.61
N GLN A 624 4.33 2.50 8.67
CA GLN A 624 5.47 2.14 9.51
C GLN A 624 5.21 2.38 11.01
N SER A 625 5.90 1.59 11.84
CA SER A 625 5.83 1.70 13.30
C SER A 625 6.41 3.03 13.80
N GLY A 626 5.82 3.62 14.84
CA GLY A 626 6.23 4.93 15.38
C GLY A 626 5.33 6.08 14.91
N GLY A 627 4.66 5.88 13.77
CA GLY A 627 3.61 6.74 13.27
C GLY A 627 4.00 7.62 12.08
N GLY A 628 5.19 7.42 11.53
CA GLY A 628 5.73 8.10 10.35
C GLY A 628 6.18 9.53 10.60
N ASP A 629 6.68 10.15 9.54
CA ASP A 629 7.22 11.51 9.55
C ASP A 629 6.17 12.56 9.92
N GLY A 630 4.88 12.26 9.73
CA GLY A 630 3.79 13.11 10.22
C GLY A 630 3.82 13.33 11.75
N ARG A 631 4.53 12.50 12.53
CA ARG A 631 4.70 12.70 13.97
C ARG A 631 6.00 13.40 14.37
N GLU A 632 6.91 13.59 13.42
CA GLU A 632 8.15 14.32 13.67
C GLU A 632 7.91 15.83 13.80
N SER A 633 8.79 16.52 14.51
CA SER A 633 8.66 17.97 14.73
C SER A 633 9.17 18.81 13.56
N THR A 634 9.82 18.20 12.57
CA THR A 634 10.35 18.86 11.37
C THR A 634 10.03 18.06 10.11
N ILE A 635 9.93 18.75 8.97
CA ILE A 635 9.99 18.08 7.66
C ILE A 635 11.27 17.23 7.60
N GLN A 636 11.17 16.00 7.08
CA GLN A 636 12.25 15.01 7.08
C GLN A 636 12.98 14.91 5.73
N GLY A 637 13.28 16.05 5.10
CA GLY A 637 13.96 16.09 3.80
C GLY A 637 13.05 16.57 2.66
N THR A 638 13.59 16.57 1.45
CA THR A 638 12.84 17.03 0.27
C THR A 638 11.86 15.98 -0.26
N ARG A 639 12.07 14.70 0.07
CA ARG A 639 11.17 13.61 -0.30
C ARG A 639 9.84 13.66 0.47
N ASP A 640 9.90 13.99 1.76
CA ASP A 640 8.75 14.16 2.67
C ASP A 640 7.75 15.23 2.17
N LEU A 641 8.20 16.19 1.35
CA LEU A 641 7.33 17.26 0.84
C LEU A 641 6.16 16.75 0.00
N VAL A 642 6.24 15.56 -0.59
CA VAL A 642 5.10 14.99 -1.34
C VAL A 642 3.88 14.71 -0.44
N ASP A 643 4.09 14.63 0.88
CA ASP A 643 3.06 14.39 1.90
C ASP A 643 2.44 15.67 2.49
N TYR A 644 2.71 16.82 1.87
CA TYR A 644 2.15 18.11 2.24
C TYR A 644 1.15 18.60 1.20
N PHE A 645 0.12 19.31 1.65
CA PHE A 645 -0.81 20.01 0.77
C PHE A 645 -0.96 21.50 1.16
N PRO A 646 -1.12 22.41 0.19
CA PRO A 646 -1.27 23.83 0.46
C PRO A 646 -2.72 24.18 0.81
N VAL A 647 -2.89 25.13 1.75
CA VAL A 647 -4.18 25.74 2.07
C VAL A 647 -4.01 27.25 2.15
N PHE A 648 -4.80 27.99 1.36
CA PHE A 648 -4.86 29.44 1.39
C PHE A 648 -5.85 29.93 2.45
N ILE A 649 -5.42 30.92 3.21
CA ILE A 649 -6.22 31.63 4.20
C ILE A 649 -6.49 33.04 3.70
N ASP A 650 -7.72 33.27 3.26
CA ASP A 650 -8.14 34.59 2.81
C ASP A 650 -8.69 35.40 3.99
N LEU A 651 -7.79 36.19 4.58
CA LEU A 651 -8.07 37.11 5.69
C LEU A 651 -7.42 38.48 5.46
N GLN A 652 -6.98 38.78 4.24
CA GLN A 652 -6.18 39.97 3.95
C GLN A 652 -6.90 41.25 4.38
N ASP A 653 -8.11 41.48 3.87
CA ASP A 653 -8.94 42.65 4.20
C ASP A 653 -9.17 42.80 5.70
N PHE A 654 -9.44 41.68 6.38
CA PHE A 654 -9.66 41.68 7.83
C PHE A 654 -8.38 42.09 8.55
N LEU A 655 -7.24 41.52 8.20
CA LEU A 655 -6.01 41.83 8.89
C LEU A 655 -5.54 43.25 8.60
N GLU A 656 -5.61 43.74 7.36
CA GLU A 656 -5.28 45.14 7.01
C GLU A 656 -6.02 46.16 7.88
N SER A 657 -7.19 45.77 8.38
CA SER A 657 -8.05 46.62 9.18
C SER A 657 -7.77 46.66 10.68
N VAL A 658 -7.03 45.68 11.21
CA VAL A 658 -6.85 45.50 12.66
C VAL A 658 -5.38 45.54 13.06
N GLU A 659 -5.15 45.94 14.31
CA GLU A 659 -3.85 45.76 14.96
C GLU A 659 -3.63 44.28 15.25
N LEU A 660 -2.46 43.75 14.87
CA LEU A 660 -2.16 42.32 14.98
C LEU A 660 -2.12 41.84 16.44
N GLU A 661 -1.79 42.72 17.38
CA GLU A 661 -1.79 42.41 18.82
C GLU A 661 -3.18 42.13 19.40
N ASP A 662 -4.23 42.65 18.75
CA ASP A 662 -5.63 42.43 19.13
C ASP A 662 -6.20 41.13 18.55
N VAL A 663 -5.46 40.46 17.65
CA VAL A 663 -5.93 39.30 16.90
C VAL A 663 -5.21 38.04 17.34
N ARG A 664 -5.97 36.95 17.49
CA ARG A 664 -5.41 35.60 17.64
C ARG A 664 -6.12 34.65 16.70
N ILE A 665 -5.36 34.09 15.75
CA ILE A 665 -5.86 33.15 14.76
C ILE A 665 -5.14 31.81 14.93
N HIS A 666 -5.89 30.72 14.90
CA HIS A 666 -5.33 29.37 15.01
C HIS A 666 -6.16 28.34 14.26
N LEU A 667 -5.53 27.22 13.93
CA LEU A 667 -6.18 26.04 13.39
C LEU A 667 -6.58 25.06 14.51
N VAL A 668 -7.66 24.31 14.32
CA VAL A 668 -8.03 23.19 15.21
C VAL A 668 -8.31 21.95 14.36
N GLN A 669 -7.36 21.02 14.38
CA GLN A 669 -7.48 19.66 13.87
C GLN A 669 -6.27 18.86 14.36
N LEU A 670 -6.42 18.12 15.47
CA LEU A 670 -5.28 17.50 16.16
C LEU A 670 -4.59 16.40 15.35
N GLY A 671 -5.22 15.93 14.27
CA GLY A 671 -4.66 15.01 13.28
C GLY A 671 -3.83 15.65 12.17
N LEU A 672 -3.63 16.97 12.19
CA LEU A 672 -2.80 17.72 11.24
C LEU A 672 -1.70 18.51 11.95
N ASN A 673 -0.58 18.70 11.26
CA ASN A 673 0.35 19.79 11.55
C ASN A 673 0.33 20.80 10.40
N PHE A 674 0.90 21.97 10.66
CA PHE A 674 1.07 23.02 9.68
C PHE A 674 2.48 23.61 9.74
N VAL A 675 2.93 24.13 8.62
CA VAL A 675 4.17 24.86 8.41
C VAL A 675 3.85 26.20 7.76
N GLU A 676 4.40 27.26 8.33
CA GLU A 676 4.36 28.61 7.79
C GLU A 676 5.60 28.81 6.89
N PRO A 677 5.46 28.94 5.55
CA PRO A 677 6.61 28.91 4.64
C PRO A 677 7.68 29.96 4.95
N GLN A 678 7.30 31.18 5.30
CA GLN A 678 8.20 32.29 5.65
C GLN A 678 9.01 32.06 6.93
N SER A 679 8.73 31.01 7.70
CA SER A 679 9.57 30.65 8.85
C SER A 679 10.99 30.22 8.45
N VAL A 680 11.17 29.80 7.20
CA VAL A 680 12.47 29.44 6.61
C VAL A 680 12.75 30.16 5.30
N LEU A 681 11.71 30.57 4.57
CA LEU A 681 11.82 31.32 3.32
C LEU A 681 11.87 32.83 3.58
N SER A 682 12.28 33.59 2.57
CA SER A 682 12.33 35.06 2.66
C SER A 682 10.97 35.76 2.77
N GLN A 683 9.91 35.09 2.32
CA GLN A 683 8.51 35.53 2.34
C GLN A 683 7.60 34.30 2.21
N GLY A 684 6.30 34.46 2.47
CA GLY A 684 5.27 33.47 2.23
C GLY A 684 4.89 33.38 0.75
N TRP A 685 3.78 32.71 0.46
CA TRP A 685 3.31 32.49 -0.91
C TRP A 685 1.93 33.04 -1.15
N THR A 686 1.76 33.59 -2.35
CA THR A 686 0.46 33.89 -2.93
C THR A 686 -0.27 32.61 -3.36
N PRO A 687 -1.59 32.66 -3.63
CA PRO A 687 -2.34 31.52 -4.17
C PRO A 687 -1.75 30.92 -5.46
N SER A 688 -1.09 31.72 -6.30
CA SER A 688 -0.43 31.25 -7.53
C SER A 688 0.92 30.57 -7.32
N GLU A 689 1.47 30.62 -6.10
CA GLU A 689 2.76 30.03 -5.74
C GLU A 689 2.56 28.76 -4.87
N ALA A 690 1.34 28.24 -4.79
CA ALA A 690 0.95 27.17 -3.86
C ALA A 690 1.75 25.88 -4.03
N ASN A 691 2.26 25.59 -5.24
CA ASN A 691 3.07 24.41 -5.54
C ASN A 691 4.58 24.66 -5.66
N GLU A 692 5.08 25.85 -5.28
CA GLU A 692 6.52 26.14 -5.32
C GLU A 692 7.34 25.09 -4.55
N TYR A 693 6.83 24.58 -3.42
CA TYR A 693 7.48 23.53 -2.63
C TYR A 693 7.69 22.19 -3.37
N LEU A 694 6.88 21.89 -4.39
CA LEU A 694 6.97 20.66 -5.19
C LEU A 694 7.59 20.86 -6.56
N ARG A 695 7.75 22.10 -7.03
CA ARG A 695 8.16 22.41 -8.41
C ARG A 695 9.46 23.21 -8.49
N ASN A 696 9.95 23.73 -7.36
CA ASN A 696 11.18 24.50 -7.27
C ASN A 696 12.17 23.85 -6.29
N PRO A 697 13.20 23.14 -6.78
CA PRO A 697 14.17 22.45 -5.93
C PRO A 697 14.87 23.31 -4.88
N ALA A 698 15.12 24.60 -5.17
CA ALA A 698 15.73 25.50 -4.20
C ALA A 698 14.80 25.75 -3.00
N THR A 699 13.53 26.03 -3.30
CA THR A 699 12.48 26.20 -2.29
C THR A 699 12.29 24.92 -1.47
N SER A 700 12.23 23.76 -2.12
CA SER A 700 12.10 22.46 -1.46
C SER A 700 13.22 22.21 -0.45
N ARG A 701 14.48 22.52 -0.80
CA ARG A 701 15.63 22.35 0.10
C ARG A 701 15.59 23.29 1.30
N GLU A 702 15.10 24.52 1.14
CA GLU A 702 14.93 25.45 2.27
C GLU A 702 13.86 24.94 3.25
N LEU A 703 12.80 24.29 2.75
CA LEU A 703 11.73 23.70 3.55
C LEU A 703 12.06 22.35 4.17
N ALA A 704 13.06 21.63 3.64
CA ALA A 704 13.38 20.24 3.99
C ALA A 704 13.63 19.96 5.49
N ASN A 705 13.73 20.98 6.36
CA ASN A 705 13.85 20.85 7.81
C ASN A 705 12.96 21.87 8.58
N ALA A 706 11.93 22.42 7.93
CA ALA A 706 11.05 23.41 8.54
C ALA A 706 10.31 22.82 9.76
N GLN A 707 10.10 23.65 10.80
CA GLN A 707 9.42 23.23 12.03
C GLN A 707 7.92 23.08 11.79
N LYS A 708 7.39 21.92 12.16
CA LYS A 708 5.95 21.62 12.14
C LYS A 708 5.32 22.10 13.44
N ARG A 709 4.10 22.64 13.37
CA ARG A 709 3.29 22.95 14.55
C ARG A 709 1.93 22.27 14.46
N ARG A 710 1.48 21.68 15.56
CA ARG A 710 0.18 21.00 15.61
C ARG A 710 -0.95 22.00 15.42
N ALA A 711 -1.92 21.69 14.56
CA ALA A 711 -3.13 22.50 14.38
C ALA A 711 -4.01 22.42 15.66
N SER A 712 -3.72 23.33 16.59
CA SER A 712 -4.33 23.38 17.93
C SER A 712 -4.34 24.82 18.46
N PRO A 713 -5.22 25.14 19.43
CA PRO A 713 -5.30 26.48 20.01
C PRO A 713 -4.01 26.97 20.67
N VAL A 714 -3.16 26.06 21.16
CA VAL A 714 -1.87 26.40 21.78
C VAL A 714 -0.81 26.86 20.77
N ASN A 715 -1.02 26.60 19.48
CA ASN A 715 -0.12 27.01 18.38
C ASN A 715 -0.83 28.01 17.45
N PRO A 716 -1.07 29.26 17.89
CA PRO A 716 -1.61 30.30 17.00
C PRO A 716 -0.62 30.64 15.89
N PHE A 717 -1.11 31.26 14.82
CA PHE A 717 -0.27 31.80 13.76
C PHE A 717 0.73 32.82 14.31
N SER A 718 1.93 32.81 13.74
CA SER A 718 2.95 33.79 14.13
C SER A 718 2.58 35.19 13.62
N GLU A 719 3.04 36.22 14.32
CA GLU A 719 2.85 37.61 13.88
C GLU A 719 3.44 37.84 12.48
N ASP A 720 4.59 37.23 12.18
CA ASP A 720 5.21 37.24 10.85
C ASP A 720 4.27 36.64 9.79
N PHE A 721 3.54 35.57 10.11
CA PHE A 721 2.56 35.00 9.17
C PHE A 721 1.34 35.88 8.98
N LEU A 722 0.87 36.54 10.04
CA LEU A 722 -0.23 37.49 9.94
C LEU A 722 0.13 38.66 9.01
N GLU A 723 1.38 39.13 9.06
CA GLU A 723 1.90 40.12 8.10
C GLU A 723 1.97 39.57 6.66
N GLU A 724 2.30 38.29 6.48
CA GLU A 724 2.26 37.67 5.15
C GLU A 724 0.83 37.56 4.61
N ILE A 725 -0.16 37.19 5.45
CA ILE A 725 -1.57 37.20 5.06
C ILE A 725 -2.02 38.64 4.70
N LYS A 726 -1.65 39.66 5.50
CA LYS A 726 -1.89 41.08 5.17
C LYS A 726 -1.32 41.47 3.81
N ALA A 727 -0.22 40.85 3.39
CA ALA A 727 0.42 41.12 2.12
C ALA A 727 -0.07 40.21 0.97
N GLY A 728 -1.18 39.48 1.16
CA GLY A 728 -1.78 38.58 0.17
C GLY A 728 -1.06 37.22 0.03
N ARG A 729 -0.20 36.87 0.99
CA ARG A 729 0.67 35.68 0.98
C ARG A 729 0.31 34.66 2.06
N GLY A 730 -0.99 34.33 2.15
CA GLY A 730 -1.58 33.49 3.20
C GLY A 730 -1.60 31.98 2.94
N VAL A 731 -0.70 31.41 2.14
CA VAL A 731 -0.64 29.96 1.92
C VAL A 731 0.14 29.26 3.05
N LEU A 732 -0.49 28.26 3.67
CA LEU A 732 0.12 27.31 4.61
C LEU A 732 0.37 25.96 3.95
N LEU A 733 1.35 25.23 4.46
CA LEU A 733 1.53 23.81 4.16
C LEU A 733 1.03 22.96 5.32
N LEU A 734 0.23 21.94 5.04
CA LEU A 734 -0.27 21.00 6.04
C LEU A 734 0.16 19.58 5.72
N ASP A 735 0.53 18.82 6.75
CA ASP A 735 0.67 17.37 6.68
C ASP A 735 -0.28 16.69 7.67
N ALA A 736 -0.54 15.41 7.43
CA ALA A 736 -1.46 14.64 8.24
C ALA A 736 -0.75 13.57 9.06
N ARG A 737 -0.81 13.73 10.39
CA ARG A 737 -0.18 12.82 11.36
C ARG A 737 -1.06 11.64 11.76
N SER A 738 -2.37 11.75 11.57
CA SER A 738 -3.33 10.69 11.85
C SER A 738 -4.51 10.72 10.89
N ILE A 739 -5.11 9.54 10.67
CA ILE A 739 -6.38 9.39 9.96
C ILE A 739 -7.46 10.20 10.69
N THR A 740 -8.25 10.96 9.95
CA THR A 740 -9.35 11.78 10.50
C THR A 740 -10.42 12.02 9.42
N SER A 741 -11.65 12.24 9.87
CA SER A 741 -12.77 12.70 9.03
C SER A 741 -13.43 13.95 9.62
N ASP A 742 -12.79 14.53 10.63
CA ASP A 742 -13.23 15.78 11.23
C ASP A 742 -12.74 16.95 10.38
N ASP A 743 -13.54 18.02 10.29
CA ASP A 743 -13.19 19.23 9.55
C ASP A 743 -11.90 19.87 10.08
N LEU A 744 -11.14 20.54 9.19
CA LEU A 744 -10.16 21.53 9.60
C LEU A 744 -10.89 22.82 9.97
N ARG A 745 -10.63 23.34 11.18
CA ARG A 745 -11.27 24.56 11.68
C ARG A 745 -10.28 25.71 11.73
N LEU A 746 -10.67 26.88 11.26
CA LEU A 746 -9.99 28.16 11.41
C LEU A 746 -10.77 29.02 12.41
N VAL A 747 -10.15 29.27 13.56
CA VAL A 747 -10.77 30.05 14.64
C VAL A 747 -10.11 31.42 14.72
N VAL A 748 -10.93 32.46 14.62
CA VAL A 748 -10.49 33.86 14.70
C VAL A 748 -11.01 34.51 15.97
N GLN A 749 -10.11 35.02 16.79
CA GLN A 749 -10.40 35.80 17.99
C GLN A 749 -9.93 37.24 17.81
N TYR A 750 -10.74 38.19 18.26
CA TYR A 750 -10.43 39.62 18.26
C TYR A 750 -10.74 40.23 19.63
N LYS A 751 -9.76 40.92 20.22
CA LYS A 751 -9.80 41.49 21.58
C LYS A 751 -10.30 40.49 22.62
N GLY A 752 -9.82 39.24 22.52
CA GLY A 752 -10.17 38.14 23.43
C GLY A 752 -11.54 37.49 23.21
N SER A 753 -12.35 37.97 22.24
CA SER A 753 -13.63 37.35 21.89
C SER A 753 -13.51 36.54 20.61
N GLN A 754 -14.04 35.31 20.58
CA GLN A 754 -14.14 34.54 19.34
C GLN A 754 -15.14 35.19 18.38
N LEU A 755 -14.69 35.53 17.17
CA LEU A 755 -15.54 36.10 16.13
C LEU A 755 -16.26 35.01 15.35
N PHE A 756 -15.52 34.03 14.83
CA PHE A 756 -16.08 32.93 14.05
C PHE A 756 -15.17 31.69 14.04
N ASP A 757 -15.75 30.60 13.56
CA ASP A 757 -15.15 29.27 13.39
C ASP A 757 -15.51 28.79 11.98
N LEU A 758 -14.58 28.94 11.04
CA LEU A 758 -14.74 28.52 9.65
C LEU A 758 -14.25 27.08 9.48
N ARG A 759 -14.99 26.25 8.76
CA ARG A 759 -14.71 24.81 8.64
C ARG A 759 -14.47 24.39 7.19
N LEU A 760 -13.35 23.73 6.94
CA LEU A 760 -13.02 23.04 5.69
C LEU A 760 -13.18 21.52 5.88
N PRO A 761 -14.12 20.86 5.17
CA PRO A 761 -14.23 19.42 5.21
C PRO A 761 -13.00 18.73 4.63
N ILE A 762 -12.42 17.81 5.38
CA ILE A 762 -11.27 17.01 4.96
C ILE A 762 -11.52 15.53 5.22
N LYS A 763 -10.83 14.68 4.46
CA LYS A 763 -10.77 13.24 4.70
C LYS A 763 -9.34 12.76 4.58
N ILE A 764 -8.72 12.46 5.72
CA ILE A 764 -7.38 11.86 5.77
C ILE A 764 -7.53 10.35 5.89
N SER A 765 -6.96 9.62 4.93
CA SER A 765 -6.96 8.14 4.90
C SER A 765 -5.54 7.59 4.84
N SER A 766 -5.37 6.26 4.94
CA SER A 766 -4.10 5.66 4.51
C SER A 766 -3.95 5.81 2.99
N VAL A 767 -2.75 6.09 2.49
CA VAL A 767 -2.51 6.23 1.04
C VAL A 767 -2.94 4.97 0.27
N GLU A 768 -2.80 3.78 0.86
CA GLU A 768 -3.23 2.52 0.26
C GLU A 768 -4.76 2.32 0.20
N GLN A 769 -5.54 3.20 0.84
CA GLN A 769 -7.00 3.26 0.71
C GLN A 769 -7.46 4.25 -0.36
N MET A 770 -6.52 4.96 -0.99
CA MET A 770 -6.80 5.93 -2.07
C MET A 770 -6.69 5.33 -3.47
N TYR A 771 -6.28 4.08 -3.59
CA TYR A 771 -6.14 3.43 -4.89
C TYR A 771 -6.40 1.91 -4.84
N ARG A 772 -6.56 1.31 -6.03
CA ARG A 772 -6.81 -0.14 -6.19
C ARG A 772 -5.52 -0.92 -6.23
N ARG A 773 -5.55 -2.17 -5.76
CA ARG A 773 -4.39 -3.07 -5.76
C ARG A 773 -4.72 -4.40 -6.42
N VAL A 774 -3.81 -4.89 -7.24
CA VAL A 774 -3.83 -6.25 -7.82
C VAL A 774 -2.55 -6.95 -7.39
N ASN A 775 -2.68 -8.05 -6.66
CA ASN A 775 -1.52 -8.84 -6.22
C ASN A 775 -1.45 -10.17 -6.98
N LEU A 776 -0.45 -10.27 -7.87
CA LEU A 776 -0.10 -11.45 -8.65
C LEU A 776 1.12 -12.19 -8.10
N SER A 777 1.70 -11.77 -6.98
CA SER A 777 2.92 -12.39 -6.44
C SER A 777 2.76 -13.90 -6.14
N SER A 778 1.55 -14.32 -5.76
CA SER A 778 1.25 -15.71 -5.40
C SER A 778 1.08 -16.64 -6.61
N VAL A 779 0.90 -16.12 -7.83
CA VAL A 779 0.57 -16.95 -9.01
C VAL A 779 1.75 -17.83 -9.48
N ILE A 780 2.98 -17.41 -9.18
CA ILE A 780 4.23 -18.13 -9.56
C ILE A 780 4.92 -18.78 -8.34
N GLN A 781 4.41 -18.53 -7.13
CA GLN A 781 4.89 -19.14 -5.88
C GLN A 781 3.87 -18.89 -4.75
N GLY A 782 3.36 -19.94 -4.12
CA GLY A 782 2.38 -19.92 -3.03
C GLY A 782 2.84 -19.29 -1.70
N THR A 783 3.57 -18.18 -1.75
CA THR A 783 3.79 -17.34 -0.56
C THR A 783 2.48 -16.68 -0.15
N ALA A 784 2.22 -16.64 1.16
CA ALA A 784 1.08 -15.92 1.73
C ALA A 784 1.10 -14.46 1.24
N GLN A 785 -0.05 -13.95 0.79
CA GLN A 785 -0.19 -12.54 0.44
C GLN A 785 -0.03 -11.72 1.72
N SER A 786 0.98 -10.86 1.78
CA SER A 786 1.04 -9.86 2.86
C SER A 786 0.03 -8.73 2.63
N THR A 787 -0.41 -8.54 1.38
CA THR A 787 -1.43 -7.57 0.98
C THR A 787 -2.41 -8.18 -0.05
N PRO A 788 -3.73 -8.18 0.23
CA PRO A 788 -4.71 -8.77 -0.67
C PRO A 788 -4.98 -7.89 -1.90
N THR A 789 -5.43 -8.53 -2.98
CA THR A 789 -6.05 -7.82 -4.12
C THR A 789 -7.28 -7.05 -3.64
N ALA A 790 -7.36 -5.77 -4.00
CA ALA A 790 -8.43 -4.86 -3.65
C ALA A 790 -8.79 -3.98 -4.87
N THR A 791 -9.74 -4.44 -5.69
CA THR A 791 -10.17 -3.76 -6.93
C THR A 791 -11.46 -2.97 -6.79
N GLY A 792 -12.06 -2.97 -5.59
CA GLY A 792 -13.26 -2.19 -5.27
C GLY A 792 -13.04 -0.68 -5.32
N ASP A 793 -14.13 0.08 -5.18
CA ASP A 793 -14.09 1.54 -5.07
C ASP A 793 -13.28 1.97 -3.83
N PRO A 794 -12.18 2.75 -3.98
CA PRO A 794 -11.32 3.13 -2.87
C PRO A 794 -12.02 4.10 -1.90
N ALA A 795 -12.09 3.74 -0.62
CA ALA A 795 -12.77 4.56 0.39
C ALA A 795 -12.08 5.91 0.66
N GLY A 796 -10.77 6.00 0.46
CA GLY A 796 -9.97 7.21 0.69
C GLY A 796 -9.97 8.18 -0.48
N TRP A 797 -10.23 7.71 -1.70
CA TRP A 797 -10.34 8.52 -2.92
C TRP A 797 -11.37 7.87 -3.87
N PRO A 798 -12.67 8.08 -3.61
CA PRO A 798 -13.73 7.38 -4.33
C PRO A 798 -13.77 7.72 -5.81
N ASP A 799 -14.27 6.80 -6.61
CA ASP A 799 -14.39 6.95 -8.07
C ASP A 799 -15.19 8.19 -8.49
N ALA A 800 -16.08 8.70 -7.62
CA ALA A 800 -16.86 9.91 -7.82
C ALA A 800 -16.01 11.19 -8.01
N TYR A 801 -14.76 11.18 -7.54
CA TYR A 801 -13.79 12.28 -7.68
C TYR A 801 -12.72 12.00 -8.74
N THR A 802 -12.93 10.95 -9.56
CA THR A 802 -12.01 10.51 -10.61
C THR A 802 -12.69 10.49 -11.97
N THR A 803 -11.90 10.49 -13.04
CA THR A 803 -12.39 10.19 -14.38
C THR A 803 -12.61 8.68 -14.54
N ASN A 804 -13.24 8.27 -15.64
CA ASN A 804 -13.42 6.84 -15.95
C ASN A 804 -12.16 6.16 -16.47
N ARG A 805 -11.06 6.90 -16.65
CA ARG A 805 -9.80 6.37 -17.17
C ARG A 805 -9.00 5.71 -16.06
N TYR A 806 -8.39 4.57 -16.37
CA TYR A 806 -7.54 3.83 -15.45
C TYR A 806 -6.05 4.03 -15.77
N PHE A 807 -5.23 4.08 -14.72
CA PHE A 807 -3.77 4.01 -14.83
C PHE A 807 -3.26 2.82 -14.00
N ALA A 808 -2.77 1.78 -14.66
CA ALA A 808 -2.20 0.61 -14.01
C ALA A 808 -0.66 0.68 -14.00
N PHE A 809 -0.02 0.40 -12.87
CA PHE A 809 1.44 0.43 -12.74
C PHE A 809 2.01 -0.90 -12.24
N LEU A 810 3.04 -1.41 -12.92
CA LEU A 810 3.81 -2.60 -12.53
C LEU A 810 5.24 -2.23 -12.16
N HIS A 811 5.69 -2.65 -10.97
CA HIS A 811 7.07 -2.48 -10.53
C HIS A 811 8.06 -3.42 -11.27
N GLY A 812 9.35 -3.18 -11.08
CA GLY A 812 10.46 -3.89 -11.73
C GLY A 812 10.95 -5.18 -11.04
N PHE A 813 12.17 -5.59 -11.40
CA PHE A 813 12.90 -6.73 -10.83
C PHE A 813 13.43 -6.41 -9.42
N ASN A 814 13.56 -7.45 -8.57
CA ASN A 814 14.11 -7.35 -7.23
C ASN A 814 13.34 -6.36 -6.33
N VAL A 815 12.02 -6.54 -6.31
CA VAL A 815 11.06 -5.76 -5.52
C VAL A 815 10.21 -6.76 -4.75
N SER A 816 10.37 -6.77 -3.43
CA SER A 816 9.57 -7.59 -2.52
C SER A 816 8.12 -7.11 -2.47
N GLN A 817 7.19 -7.90 -1.91
CA GLN A 817 5.79 -7.44 -1.72
C GLN A 817 5.70 -6.16 -0.88
N GLN A 818 6.62 -5.94 0.08
CA GLN A 818 6.64 -4.71 0.88
C GLN A 818 7.13 -3.52 0.06
N GLN A 819 8.23 -3.70 -0.68
CA GLN A 819 8.75 -2.66 -1.58
C GLN A 819 7.77 -2.35 -2.72
N ALA A 820 6.94 -3.30 -3.15
CA ALA A 820 5.89 -3.03 -4.12
C ALA A 820 4.86 -2.03 -3.60
N ARG A 821 4.59 -1.99 -2.28
CA ARG A 821 3.69 -0.99 -1.67
C ARG A 821 4.29 0.41 -1.78
N GLU A 822 5.58 0.54 -1.50
CA GLU A 822 6.37 1.78 -1.67
C GLU A 822 6.35 2.26 -3.12
N TRP A 823 6.68 1.38 -4.08
CA TRP A 823 6.60 1.72 -5.50
C TRP A 823 5.21 2.23 -5.90
N ASN A 824 4.15 1.57 -5.43
CA ASN A 824 2.79 1.94 -5.76
C ASN A 824 2.32 3.23 -5.08
N SER A 825 2.63 3.45 -3.80
CA SER A 825 2.32 4.71 -3.12
C SER A 825 3.04 5.87 -3.79
N GLN A 826 4.33 5.71 -4.08
CA GLN A 826 5.15 6.75 -4.69
C GLN A 826 4.70 7.12 -6.10
N MET A 827 4.36 6.14 -6.95
CA MET A 827 3.80 6.44 -8.27
C MET A 827 2.43 7.11 -8.17
N PHE A 828 1.57 6.68 -7.24
CA PHE A 828 0.28 7.33 -6.99
C PHE A 828 0.44 8.78 -6.54
N LYS A 829 1.24 9.04 -5.49
CA LYS A 829 1.47 10.38 -4.92
C LYS A 829 2.00 11.35 -5.99
N ARG A 830 2.96 10.93 -6.82
CA ARG A 830 3.54 11.77 -7.88
C ARG A 830 2.58 12.05 -9.04
N LEU A 831 1.77 11.07 -9.46
CA LEU A 831 0.70 11.28 -10.43
C LEU A 831 -0.40 12.19 -9.88
N PHE A 832 -0.73 12.04 -8.60
CA PHE A 832 -1.70 12.88 -7.89
C PHE A 832 -1.28 14.35 -7.93
N TRP A 833 -0.03 14.67 -7.59
CA TRP A 833 0.52 16.03 -7.65
C TRP A 833 0.82 16.57 -9.05
N SER A 834 0.81 15.69 -10.06
CA SER A 834 0.82 16.09 -11.48
C SER A 834 -0.59 16.34 -12.04
N GLY A 835 -1.61 16.32 -11.16
CA GLY A 835 -3.00 16.59 -11.48
C GLY A 835 -3.78 15.41 -12.06
N SER A 836 -3.27 14.17 -11.97
CA SER A 836 -3.97 12.98 -12.44
C SER A 836 -5.31 12.80 -11.70
N GLN A 837 -6.39 12.70 -12.46
CA GLN A 837 -7.73 12.32 -12.01
C GLN A 837 -8.08 10.88 -12.40
N ALA A 838 -7.14 10.12 -12.97
CA ALA A 838 -7.36 8.72 -13.35
C ALA A 838 -7.43 7.79 -12.13
N ARG A 839 -8.18 6.69 -12.27
CA ARG A 839 -8.25 5.61 -11.27
C ARG A 839 -6.96 4.80 -11.27
N TYR A 840 -6.17 4.95 -10.22
CA TYR A 840 -4.88 4.24 -10.09
C TYR A 840 -5.07 2.78 -9.66
N VAL A 841 -4.31 1.89 -10.30
CA VAL A 841 -4.23 0.45 -9.99
C VAL A 841 -2.77 0.05 -9.83
N GLY A 842 -2.37 -0.23 -8.58
CA GLY A 842 -1.05 -0.76 -8.28
C GLY A 842 -1.00 -2.27 -8.48
N VAL A 843 -0.05 -2.77 -9.27
CA VAL A 843 0.09 -4.19 -9.59
C VAL A 843 1.40 -4.74 -9.02
N THR A 844 1.27 -5.74 -8.16
CA THR A 844 2.39 -6.43 -7.52
C THR A 844 2.61 -7.79 -8.16
N TRP A 845 3.85 -8.16 -8.48
CA TRP A 845 4.19 -9.48 -9.02
C TRP A 845 5.48 -10.03 -8.41
N HIS A 846 5.76 -11.32 -8.63
CA HIS A 846 6.91 -11.98 -8.02
C HIS A 846 8.22 -11.74 -8.79
N GLY A 847 8.75 -10.52 -8.66
CA GLY A 847 10.05 -10.10 -9.21
C GLY A 847 11.23 -10.21 -8.24
N ASP A 848 10.98 -10.47 -6.94
CA ASP A 848 11.99 -10.59 -5.88
C ASP A 848 12.74 -11.92 -5.93
N THR A 849 13.59 -12.09 -6.93
CA THR A 849 14.37 -13.31 -7.11
C THR A 849 15.86 -13.05 -7.07
N ALA A 850 16.31 -11.89 -6.57
CA ALA A 850 17.72 -11.56 -6.54
C ALA A 850 18.50 -12.54 -5.63
N PRO A 851 19.78 -12.83 -5.96
CA PRO A 851 20.50 -12.32 -7.13
C PRO A 851 20.21 -13.06 -8.46
N ASN A 852 19.23 -13.98 -8.49
CA ASN A 852 18.89 -14.80 -9.65
C ASN A 852 17.99 -14.05 -10.65
N TYR A 853 18.61 -13.28 -11.55
CA TYR A 853 17.92 -12.55 -12.62
C TYR A 853 17.14 -13.46 -13.59
N TYR A 854 17.72 -14.61 -13.97
CA TYR A 854 17.08 -15.54 -14.91
C TYR A 854 15.77 -16.13 -14.36
N ARG A 855 15.67 -16.33 -13.03
CA ARG A 855 14.41 -16.70 -12.38
C ARG A 855 13.38 -15.57 -12.50
N GLY A 856 13.80 -14.32 -12.32
CA GLY A 856 12.95 -13.15 -12.49
C GLY A 856 12.37 -13.04 -13.89
N VAL A 857 13.18 -13.26 -14.94
CA VAL A 857 12.71 -13.24 -16.33
C VAL A 857 11.67 -14.34 -16.59
N LYS A 858 11.88 -15.56 -16.08
CA LYS A 858 10.88 -16.64 -16.18
C LYS A 858 9.59 -16.28 -15.44
N ASN A 859 9.69 -15.75 -14.22
CA ASN A 859 8.52 -15.33 -13.45
C ASN A 859 7.75 -14.23 -14.18
N ALA A 860 8.44 -13.30 -14.85
CA ALA A 860 7.78 -12.23 -15.59
C ALA A 860 6.91 -12.77 -16.73
N PHE A 861 7.46 -13.67 -17.55
CA PHE A 861 6.69 -14.35 -18.61
C PHE A 861 5.58 -15.24 -18.08
N LEU A 862 5.76 -15.91 -16.94
CA LEU A 862 4.68 -16.72 -16.38
C LEU A 862 3.57 -15.85 -15.78
N THR A 863 3.92 -14.67 -15.24
CA THR A 863 2.95 -13.73 -14.65
C THR A 863 2.08 -13.07 -15.72
N SER A 864 2.61 -12.84 -16.93
CA SER A 864 1.85 -12.19 -18.00
C SER A 864 0.56 -12.92 -18.37
N GLU A 865 0.54 -14.25 -18.25
CA GLU A 865 -0.64 -15.11 -18.48
C GLU A 865 -1.80 -14.80 -17.52
N TYR A 866 -1.53 -14.17 -16.36
CA TYR A 866 -2.53 -13.84 -15.34
C TYR A 866 -2.90 -12.35 -15.31
N LEU A 867 -2.03 -11.49 -15.86
CA LEU A 867 -2.22 -10.04 -15.80
C LEU A 867 -3.52 -9.61 -16.50
N ALA A 868 -3.77 -10.13 -17.70
CA ALA A 868 -4.98 -9.79 -18.47
C ALA A 868 -6.26 -10.13 -17.70
N GLY A 869 -6.37 -11.36 -17.18
CA GLY A 869 -7.53 -11.79 -16.40
C GLY A 869 -7.71 -11.00 -15.09
N ALA A 870 -6.62 -10.56 -14.47
CA ALA A 870 -6.69 -9.77 -13.24
C ALA A 870 -7.20 -8.35 -13.50
N LEU A 871 -6.78 -7.72 -14.60
CA LEU A 871 -7.24 -6.38 -14.98
C LEU A 871 -8.62 -6.38 -15.65
N ASP A 872 -9.02 -7.47 -16.32
CA ASP A 872 -10.38 -7.65 -16.86
C ASP A 872 -11.47 -7.64 -15.77
N SER A 873 -11.10 -7.95 -14.52
CA SER A 873 -12.02 -7.86 -13.39
C SER A 873 -12.36 -6.42 -12.98
N ILE A 874 -11.63 -5.44 -13.51
CA ILE A 874 -11.83 -4.02 -13.27
C ILE A 874 -12.75 -3.49 -14.37
N PRO A 875 -13.86 -2.80 -14.05
CA PRO A 875 -14.79 -2.28 -15.03
C PRO A 875 -14.18 -1.08 -15.78
N SER A 876 -13.29 -1.36 -16.73
CA SER A 876 -12.59 -0.35 -17.53
C SER A 876 -12.96 -0.45 -19.02
N ASN A 877 -13.20 0.71 -19.62
CA ASN A 877 -13.28 0.90 -21.06
C ASN A 877 -12.11 1.75 -21.61
N GLU A 878 -11.27 2.31 -20.73
CA GLU A 878 -10.14 3.18 -21.06
C GLU A 878 -8.97 2.95 -20.07
N MET A 879 -7.85 2.42 -20.54
CA MET A 879 -6.74 1.96 -19.69
C MET A 879 -5.39 2.39 -20.22
N VAL A 880 -4.64 3.12 -19.40
CA VAL A 880 -3.21 3.35 -19.56
C VAL A 880 -2.48 2.37 -18.64
N ILE A 881 -1.43 1.72 -19.14
CA ILE A 881 -0.58 0.84 -18.33
C ILE A 881 0.86 1.32 -18.40
N ALA A 882 1.56 1.28 -17.28
CA ALA A 882 2.98 1.59 -17.18
C ALA A 882 3.71 0.44 -16.48
N ALA A 883 4.93 0.14 -16.92
CA ALA A 883 5.76 -0.83 -16.24
C ALA A 883 7.20 -0.35 -16.15
N HIS A 884 7.83 -0.60 -15.00
CA HIS A 884 9.23 -0.31 -14.75
C HIS A 884 10.12 -1.53 -15.01
N SER A 885 11.31 -1.32 -15.58
CA SER A 885 12.38 -2.33 -15.64
C SER A 885 11.89 -3.66 -16.23
N LEU A 886 12.13 -4.79 -15.55
CA LEU A 886 11.71 -6.13 -15.98
C LEU A 886 10.19 -6.33 -16.00
N GLY A 887 9.41 -5.50 -15.30
CA GLY A 887 7.95 -5.51 -15.38
C GLY A 887 7.44 -5.31 -16.82
N ASN A 888 8.24 -4.68 -17.68
CA ASN A 888 7.93 -4.52 -19.10
C ASN A 888 7.85 -5.85 -19.86
N VAL A 889 8.51 -6.92 -19.41
CA VAL A 889 8.31 -8.26 -19.98
C VAL A 889 6.92 -8.77 -19.68
N VAL A 890 6.40 -8.54 -18.47
CA VAL A 890 5.05 -8.94 -18.05
C VAL A 890 4.01 -8.28 -18.94
N VAL A 891 4.07 -6.95 -19.05
CA VAL A 891 3.08 -6.17 -19.82
C VAL A 891 3.22 -6.46 -21.31
N SER A 892 4.43 -6.44 -21.87
CA SER A 892 4.60 -6.66 -23.31
C SER A 892 4.13 -8.04 -23.74
N GLU A 893 4.45 -9.10 -22.98
CA GLU A 893 3.94 -10.45 -23.30
C GLU A 893 2.41 -10.50 -23.14
N ALA A 894 1.83 -9.88 -22.11
CA ALA A 894 0.38 -9.85 -21.90
C ALA A 894 -0.39 -9.14 -23.02
N LEU A 895 0.20 -8.10 -23.63
CA LEU A 895 -0.38 -7.38 -24.76
C LEU A 895 -0.26 -8.14 -26.09
N THR A 896 0.68 -9.08 -26.19
CA THR A 896 1.01 -9.76 -27.47
C THR A 896 0.64 -11.23 -27.49
N SER A 897 0.36 -11.82 -26.33
CA SER A 897 0.02 -13.22 -26.20
C SER A 897 -1.29 -13.55 -26.90
N THR A 898 -1.35 -14.76 -27.45
CA THR A 898 -2.54 -15.34 -28.10
C THR A 898 -3.40 -16.18 -27.14
N SER A 899 -3.08 -16.23 -25.84
CA SER A 899 -3.84 -16.96 -24.82
C SER A 899 -5.16 -16.25 -24.45
N SER A 900 -6.15 -16.35 -25.34
CA SER A 900 -7.60 -16.17 -25.13
C SER A 900 -8.17 -14.79 -24.71
N GLN A 901 -7.40 -13.84 -24.16
CA GLN A 901 -7.83 -12.46 -23.91
C GLN A 901 -6.66 -11.50 -24.11
N THR A 902 -6.70 -10.66 -25.15
CA THR A 902 -5.74 -9.56 -25.30
C THR A 902 -6.20 -8.42 -24.40
N LEU A 903 -5.36 -8.04 -23.43
CA LEU A 903 -5.60 -6.87 -22.60
C LEU A 903 -5.65 -5.63 -23.51
N ALA A 904 -6.80 -4.97 -23.58
CA ALA A 904 -6.95 -3.74 -24.35
C ALA A 904 -6.45 -2.55 -23.53
N VAL A 905 -5.39 -1.89 -24.02
CA VAL A 905 -4.86 -0.67 -23.40
C VAL A 905 -4.76 0.44 -24.45
N ASP A 906 -5.13 1.66 -24.06
CA ASP A 906 -5.06 2.85 -24.90
C ASP A 906 -3.62 3.30 -25.10
N GLN A 907 -2.83 3.26 -24.03
CA GLN A 907 -1.42 3.64 -24.03
C GLN A 907 -0.61 2.69 -23.12
N TYR A 908 0.61 2.38 -23.54
CA TYR A 908 1.56 1.61 -22.74
C TYR A 908 2.86 2.39 -22.55
N PHE A 909 3.22 2.71 -21.30
CA PHE A 909 4.45 3.42 -20.95
C PHE A 909 5.53 2.43 -20.48
N LEU A 910 6.58 2.32 -21.29
CA LEU A 910 7.79 1.58 -20.97
C LEU A 910 8.72 2.50 -20.17
N LEU A 911 8.79 2.33 -18.85
CA LEU A 911 9.66 3.10 -17.98
C LEU A 911 10.96 2.32 -17.74
N SER A 912 12.09 2.81 -18.22
CA SER A 912 13.41 2.16 -18.09
C SER A 912 13.36 0.66 -18.43
N ALA A 913 12.82 0.29 -19.59
CA ALA A 913 12.53 -1.10 -19.91
C ALA A 913 13.77 -2.02 -19.98
N ALA A 914 13.83 -3.01 -19.09
CA ALA A 914 14.86 -4.06 -19.07
C ALA A 914 14.56 -5.17 -20.11
N VAL A 915 14.29 -4.75 -21.35
CA VAL A 915 13.89 -5.59 -22.48
C VAL A 915 14.83 -5.27 -23.65
N PRO A 916 15.34 -6.27 -24.39
CA PRO A 916 16.17 -5.99 -25.55
C PRO A 916 15.36 -5.31 -26.66
N ILE A 917 15.92 -4.26 -27.27
CA ILE A 917 15.31 -3.51 -28.38
C ILE A 917 14.81 -4.42 -29.51
N GLU A 918 15.54 -5.49 -29.82
CA GLU A 918 15.18 -6.43 -30.88
C GLU A 918 13.82 -7.12 -30.67
N ALA A 919 13.28 -7.11 -29.43
CA ALA A 919 11.94 -7.60 -29.14
C ALA A 919 10.83 -6.77 -29.77
N TYR A 920 11.07 -5.46 -29.95
CA TYR A 920 10.15 -4.51 -30.57
C TYR A 920 10.58 -4.16 -32.00
N ASP A 921 11.87 -3.95 -32.22
CA ASP A 921 12.46 -3.63 -33.53
C ASP A 921 13.60 -4.60 -33.89
N PRO A 922 13.29 -5.73 -34.56
CA PRO A 922 14.32 -6.68 -34.97
C PRO A 922 15.25 -6.16 -36.08
N GLN A 923 14.98 -4.98 -36.66
CA GLN A 923 15.81 -4.37 -37.70
C GLN A 923 16.81 -3.35 -37.15
N GLN A 924 16.63 -2.88 -35.92
CA GLN A 924 17.53 -1.92 -35.29
C GLN A 924 18.86 -2.60 -34.89
N ILE A 925 19.98 -2.07 -35.41
CA ILE A 925 21.33 -2.63 -35.20
C ILE A 925 22.27 -1.72 -34.41
N SER A 926 21.88 -0.48 -34.17
CA SER A 926 22.62 0.52 -33.40
C SER A 926 21.78 1.06 -32.25
N GLY A 927 22.45 1.37 -31.14
CA GLY A 927 21.85 2.07 -30.00
C GLY A 927 21.69 3.56 -30.26
N THR A 928 21.22 4.28 -29.24
CA THR A 928 21.16 5.75 -29.23
C THR A 928 22.55 6.36 -29.05
N ASP A 929 23.45 5.63 -28.39
CA ASP A 929 24.85 6.02 -28.32
C ASP A 929 25.57 5.75 -29.66
N SER A 930 26.63 6.51 -29.93
CA SER A 930 27.44 6.34 -31.13
C SER A 930 28.40 5.13 -31.04
N SER A 931 28.09 4.13 -30.20
CA SER A 931 28.96 3.00 -29.86
C SER A 931 29.15 1.98 -31.00
N GLY A 932 28.41 2.13 -32.11
CA GLY A 932 28.49 1.26 -33.28
C GLY A 932 27.45 0.13 -33.24
N SER A 933 27.84 -1.06 -33.68
CA SER A 933 26.96 -2.23 -33.74
C SER A 933 26.66 -2.74 -32.33
N MET A 934 25.37 -2.77 -31.94
CA MET A 934 24.94 -3.31 -30.64
C MET A 934 25.41 -4.75 -30.47
N TRP A 935 25.26 -5.55 -31.53
CA TRP A 935 25.66 -6.95 -31.53
C TRP A 935 27.16 -7.14 -31.28
N SER A 936 27.99 -6.27 -31.85
CA SER A 936 29.45 -6.34 -31.61
C SER A 936 29.83 -6.01 -30.18
N ASN A 937 29.00 -5.23 -29.48
CA ASN A 937 29.25 -4.77 -28.12
C ASN A 937 28.65 -5.67 -27.03
N ILE A 938 27.51 -6.34 -27.30
CA ILE A 938 26.89 -7.29 -26.36
C ILE A 938 27.38 -8.73 -26.56
N ARG A 939 27.99 -9.04 -27.70
CA ARG A 939 28.58 -10.37 -27.94
C ARG A 939 29.75 -10.60 -27.00
N TYR A 940 29.81 -11.82 -26.44
CA TYR A 940 30.96 -12.22 -25.65
C TYR A 940 32.27 -12.21 -26.48
N PRO A 941 33.39 -11.65 -25.99
CA PRO A 941 34.62 -11.46 -26.77
C PRO A 941 35.17 -12.73 -27.45
N ASP A 942 35.10 -13.87 -26.76
CA ASP A 942 35.56 -15.18 -27.28
C ASP A 942 34.81 -15.61 -28.55
N TRP A 943 33.63 -15.03 -28.81
CA TRP A 943 32.78 -15.37 -29.95
C TRP A 943 32.94 -14.40 -31.14
N SER A 944 33.85 -13.43 -31.07
CA SER A 944 34.02 -12.37 -32.07
C SER A 944 34.42 -12.85 -33.47
N GLU A 945 35.18 -13.95 -33.58
CA GLU A 945 35.61 -14.51 -34.88
C GLU A 945 34.63 -15.54 -35.47
N TYR A 946 33.61 -15.94 -34.72
CA TYR A 946 32.62 -16.93 -35.15
C TYR A 946 31.41 -16.27 -35.85
N ALA A 947 30.82 -16.98 -36.80
CA ALA A 947 29.65 -16.53 -37.54
C ALA A 947 28.38 -16.55 -36.68
N ASP A 948 27.48 -15.61 -36.89
CA ASP A 948 26.26 -15.45 -36.08
C ASP A 948 25.43 -16.73 -36.02
N ARG A 949 25.29 -17.43 -37.16
CA ARG A 949 24.56 -18.70 -37.30
C ARG A 949 24.98 -19.83 -36.35
N VAL A 950 26.18 -19.76 -35.74
CA VAL A 950 26.65 -20.79 -34.80
C VAL A 950 26.41 -20.44 -33.33
N THR A 951 25.86 -19.26 -33.07
CA THR A 951 25.57 -18.76 -31.71
C THR A 951 24.16 -19.16 -31.27
N ALA A 952 23.93 -19.18 -29.95
CA ALA A 952 22.63 -19.50 -29.38
C ALA A 952 21.52 -18.52 -29.83
N SER A 953 21.83 -17.22 -29.91
CA SER A 953 20.87 -16.16 -30.30
C SER A 953 20.30 -16.34 -31.71
N TYR A 954 21.08 -16.92 -32.63
CA TYR A 954 20.68 -17.16 -34.02
C TYR A 954 20.27 -18.62 -34.28
N TRP A 955 20.20 -19.46 -33.25
CA TRP A 955 19.83 -20.88 -33.42
C TRP A 955 18.42 -21.05 -34.01
N HIS A 956 17.50 -20.16 -33.66
CA HIS A 956 16.13 -20.13 -34.20
C HIS A 956 16.10 -20.03 -35.74
N GLU A 957 17.09 -19.39 -36.38
CA GLU A 957 17.12 -19.21 -37.84
C GLU A 957 17.30 -20.52 -38.61
N LEU A 958 17.78 -21.57 -37.93
CA LEU A 958 17.90 -22.92 -38.50
C LEU A 958 16.54 -23.59 -38.68
N PHE A 959 15.47 -23.01 -38.15
CA PHE A 959 14.10 -23.57 -38.14
C PHE A 959 13.08 -22.66 -38.83
N LEU A 960 13.52 -21.61 -39.52
CA LEU A 960 12.62 -20.73 -40.27
C LEU A 960 11.81 -21.50 -41.30
N ASP A 961 10.55 -21.09 -41.43
CA ASP A 961 9.64 -21.60 -42.44
C ASP A 961 10.25 -21.59 -43.86
N GLY A 962 10.08 -22.69 -44.58
CA GLY A 962 10.61 -22.89 -45.93
C GLY A 962 12.04 -23.44 -45.99
N LYS A 963 12.71 -23.64 -44.86
CA LYS A 963 14.00 -24.34 -44.82
C LYS A 963 13.85 -25.81 -45.24
N PRO A 964 14.79 -26.37 -46.03
CA PRO A 964 14.73 -27.77 -46.44
C PRO A 964 15.11 -28.71 -45.29
N ASP A 965 14.39 -29.83 -45.19
CA ASP A 965 14.77 -30.98 -44.36
C ASP A 965 15.92 -31.80 -44.98
N ALA A 966 16.24 -32.95 -44.40
CA ALA A 966 17.29 -33.84 -44.90
C ALA A 966 16.98 -34.47 -46.27
N SER A 967 15.72 -34.45 -46.70
CA SER A 967 15.25 -34.94 -48.00
C SER A 967 15.21 -33.84 -49.08
N GLY A 968 15.32 -32.56 -48.66
CA GLY A 968 15.28 -31.39 -49.53
C GLY A 968 13.91 -30.72 -49.60
N ASP A 969 12.93 -31.22 -48.85
CA ASP A 969 11.55 -30.70 -48.84
C ASP A 969 11.41 -29.55 -47.84
N PRO A 970 10.69 -28.46 -48.18
CA PRO A 970 10.51 -27.31 -47.29
C PRO A 970 9.59 -27.65 -46.10
N VAL A 971 10.01 -27.27 -44.89
CA VAL A 971 9.24 -27.45 -43.64
C VAL A 971 8.66 -26.11 -43.17
N PHE A 972 7.46 -26.15 -42.59
CA PHE A 972 6.75 -24.98 -42.05
C PHE A 972 6.21 -25.29 -40.64
N GLY A 973 6.06 -24.25 -39.82
CA GLY A 973 5.44 -24.34 -38.50
C GLY A 973 6.33 -24.97 -37.43
N ASP A 974 7.65 -24.89 -37.58
CA ASP A 974 8.57 -25.41 -36.55
C ASP A 974 8.71 -24.40 -35.40
N SER A 975 8.11 -24.70 -34.24
CA SER A 975 8.04 -23.77 -33.10
C SER A 975 9.40 -23.36 -32.53
N ARG A 976 10.50 -24.04 -32.88
CA ARG A 976 11.86 -23.61 -32.48
C ARG A 976 12.25 -22.25 -33.07
N GLN A 977 11.61 -21.83 -34.16
CA GLN A 977 11.79 -20.48 -34.72
C GLN A 977 11.32 -19.36 -33.79
N GLN A 978 10.49 -19.67 -32.79
CA GLN A 978 9.97 -18.71 -31.79
C GLN A 978 10.89 -18.56 -30.57
N ILE A 979 11.96 -19.35 -30.46
CA ILE A 979 12.93 -19.28 -29.36
C ILE A 979 13.94 -18.17 -29.66
N THR A 980 13.44 -16.93 -29.68
CA THR A 980 14.22 -15.73 -30.00
C THR A 980 13.60 -14.51 -29.34
N TRP A 981 14.43 -13.52 -28.99
CA TRP A 981 13.94 -12.20 -28.61
C TRP A 981 13.42 -11.43 -29.82
N LYS A 982 13.99 -11.66 -31.02
CA LYS A 982 13.69 -10.87 -32.22
C LYS A 982 12.20 -10.88 -32.58
N GLY A 983 11.59 -9.71 -32.54
CA GLY A 983 10.19 -9.48 -32.91
C GLY A 983 9.17 -10.14 -31.97
N ARG A 984 9.57 -10.55 -30.76
CA ARG A 984 8.70 -11.28 -29.83
C ARG A 984 7.43 -10.50 -29.48
N PHE A 985 7.55 -9.21 -29.19
CA PHE A 985 6.42 -8.39 -28.75
C PHE A 985 5.70 -7.68 -29.89
N SER A 986 6.02 -8.00 -31.15
CA SER A 986 5.56 -7.23 -32.32
C SER A 986 5.77 -5.71 -32.14
N ILE A 987 5.26 -4.88 -33.06
CA ILE A 987 5.31 -3.43 -32.87
C ILE A 987 4.05 -3.01 -32.10
N LEU A 988 4.23 -2.56 -30.87
CA LEU A 988 3.17 -2.01 -30.02
C LEU A 988 2.97 -0.53 -30.35
N GLY A 989 2.11 -0.23 -31.34
CA GLY A 989 1.95 1.14 -31.86
C GLY A 989 1.40 2.17 -30.86
N ASN A 990 0.79 1.72 -29.77
CA ASN A 990 0.29 2.52 -28.65
C ASN A 990 1.31 2.64 -27.49
N ALA A 991 2.55 2.18 -27.69
CA ALA A 991 3.58 2.21 -26.68
C ALA A 991 4.46 3.47 -26.76
N TRP A 992 4.91 3.95 -25.61
CA TRP A 992 5.86 5.04 -25.44
C TRP A 992 7.05 4.54 -24.63
N ASN A 993 8.25 4.84 -25.11
CA ASN A 993 9.50 4.47 -24.48
C ASN A 993 10.09 5.65 -23.72
N PHE A 994 10.02 5.59 -22.40
CA PHE A 994 10.70 6.50 -21.48
C PHE A 994 12.01 5.83 -21.08
N PHE A 995 13.09 6.22 -21.74
CA PHE A 995 14.43 5.69 -21.55
C PHE A 995 15.33 6.76 -20.96
N SER A 996 16.52 6.39 -20.49
CA SER A 996 17.55 7.36 -20.07
C SER A 996 18.89 7.02 -20.69
N THR A 997 19.52 7.98 -21.39
CA THR A 997 20.93 7.83 -21.81
C THR A 997 21.92 7.85 -20.64
N GLY A 998 21.48 8.26 -19.45
CA GLY A 998 22.22 8.23 -18.19
C GLY A 998 22.15 6.92 -17.40
N GLU A 999 21.40 5.92 -17.88
CA GLU A 999 21.16 4.63 -17.20
C GLU A 999 22.45 3.98 -16.66
N ASP A 1000 22.38 3.52 -15.41
CA ASP A 1000 23.45 2.81 -14.73
C ASP A 1000 23.26 1.28 -14.80
N VAL A 1001 22.06 0.78 -14.50
CA VAL A 1001 21.71 -0.65 -14.50
C VAL A 1001 21.61 -1.21 -15.91
N LEU A 1002 20.98 -0.45 -16.83
CA LEU A 1002 20.73 -0.84 -18.22
C LEU A 1002 21.79 -0.33 -19.21
N ARG A 1003 22.91 0.18 -18.69
CA ARG A 1003 23.95 0.81 -19.50
C ARG A 1003 24.41 -0.07 -20.66
N ASN A 1004 24.60 0.58 -21.81
CA ASN A 1004 25.03 -0.07 -23.04
C ASN A 1004 26.37 -0.78 -22.88
N ALA A 1005 26.45 -1.98 -23.46
CA ALA A 1005 27.67 -2.77 -23.44
C ALA A 1005 28.80 -2.09 -24.22
N SER A 1006 30.04 -2.29 -23.78
CA SER A 1006 31.24 -1.69 -24.40
C SER A 1006 32.07 -2.69 -25.23
N GLY A 1007 31.56 -3.91 -25.47
CA GLY A 1007 32.32 -5.01 -26.06
C GLY A 1007 33.25 -5.73 -25.06
N SER A 1008 33.31 -5.27 -23.81
CA SER A 1008 34.05 -5.92 -22.73
C SER A 1008 33.08 -6.41 -21.66
N VAL A 1009 33.37 -7.59 -21.09
CA VAL A 1009 32.56 -8.18 -20.02
C VAL A 1009 32.71 -7.34 -18.74
N PRO A 1010 31.62 -6.83 -18.13
CA PRO A 1010 31.69 -6.10 -16.86
C PRO A 1010 32.32 -6.92 -15.72
N THR A 1011 32.98 -6.26 -14.76
CA THR A 1011 33.69 -6.94 -13.65
C THR A 1011 32.76 -7.34 -12.49
N LEU A 1012 33.22 -8.28 -11.63
CA LEU A 1012 32.37 -9.07 -10.71
C LEU A 1012 31.61 -8.32 -9.61
N PHE A 1013 32.03 -7.11 -9.23
CA PHE A 1013 31.61 -6.51 -7.96
C PHE A 1013 30.15 -6.00 -7.94
N SER A 1014 29.50 -5.80 -9.10
CA SER A 1014 28.10 -5.33 -9.18
C SER A 1014 27.03 -6.43 -8.96
N GLN A 1015 27.43 -7.70 -8.84
CA GLN A 1015 26.53 -8.86 -8.93
C GLN A 1015 25.83 -9.28 -7.63
N PHE A 1016 26.32 -8.90 -6.45
CA PHE A 1016 25.74 -9.40 -5.20
C PHE A 1016 24.39 -8.78 -4.86
N THR A 1017 24.02 -7.65 -5.48
CA THR A 1017 22.78 -6.91 -5.18
C THR A 1017 21.76 -6.92 -6.31
N GLY A 1018 22.14 -7.32 -7.53
CA GLY A 1018 21.26 -7.27 -8.71
C GLY A 1018 20.86 -5.85 -9.15
N LYS A 1019 21.47 -4.81 -8.58
CA LYS A 1019 21.15 -3.38 -8.78
C LYS A 1019 22.40 -2.53 -9.08
N GLY A 1020 23.52 -3.13 -9.46
CA GLY A 1020 24.76 -2.40 -9.74
C GLY A 1020 24.89 -1.95 -11.19
N PRO A 1021 25.90 -1.12 -11.52
CA PRO A 1021 26.16 -0.70 -12.89
C PRO A 1021 26.38 -1.89 -13.84
N ASP A 1022 25.89 -1.75 -15.08
CA ASP A 1022 25.94 -2.77 -16.14
C ASP A 1022 25.28 -4.11 -15.81
N SER A 1023 24.42 -4.19 -14.79
CA SER A 1023 23.84 -5.46 -14.34
C SER A 1023 23.15 -6.20 -15.48
N TRP A 1024 22.33 -5.52 -16.29
CA TRP A 1024 21.64 -6.15 -17.41
C TRP A 1024 22.62 -6.70 -18.46
N THR A 1025 23.60 -5.89 -18.88
CA THR A 1025 24.66 -6.28 -19.82
C THR A 1025 25.44 -7.49 -19.29
N PHE A 1026 25.77 -7.51 -18.00
CA PHE A 1026 26.47 -8.62 -17.40
C PHE A 1026 25.67 -9.93 -17.50
N GLN A 1027 24.36 -9.90 -17.21
CA GLN A 1027 23.52 -11.09 -17.29
C GLN A 1027 23.46 -11.63 -18.73
N GLU A 1028 23.25 -10.77 -19.71
CA GLU A 1028 23.20 -11.17 -21.12
C GLU A 1028 24.55 -11.73 -21.64
N MET A 1029 25.67 -11.12 -21.23
CA MET A 1029 27.01 -11.59 -21.59
C MET A 1029 27.43 -12.88 -20.86
N ASN A 1030 26.77 -13.29 -19.78
CA ASN A 1030 27.18 -14.49 -19.01
C ASN A 1030 26.25 -15.71 -19.14
N LYS A 1031 25.13 -15.60 -19.86
CA LYS A 1031 24.28 -16.75 -20.19
C LYS A 1031 25.11 -17.93 -20.73
N GLY A 1032 24.87 -19.12 -20.20
CA GLY A 1032 25.53 -20.34 -20.65
C GLY A 1032 26.96 -20.56 -20.16
N ARG A 1033 27.58 -19.70 -19.33
CA ARG A 1033 28.97 -19.91 -18.87
C ARG A 1033 29.03 -20.51 -17.45
N GLY A 1034 29.48 -21.76 -17.33
CA GLY A 1034 29.65 -22.45 -16.04
C GLY A 1034 31.02 -22.26 -15.42
N GLY A 1035 31.07 -22.02 -14.10
CA GLY A 1035 32.32 -21.89 -13.35
C GLY A 1035 33.06 -20.60 -13.73
N LEU A 1036 33.17 -19.69 -12.77
CA LEU A 1036 33.83 -18.42 -13.02
C LEU A 1036 35.32 -18.59 -13.36
N HIS A 1037 35.73 -18.04 -14.49
CA HIS A 1037 37.13 -17.63 -14.77
C HIS A 1037 37.65 -16.57 -13.76
N THR A 1038 36.96 -16.34 -12.62
CA THR A 1038 37.21 -15.29 -11.63
C THR A 1038 37.30 -15.81 -10.18
N GLY A 1039 37.18 -17.12 -9.94
CA GLY A 1039 37.53 -17.74 -8.65
C GLY A 1039 36.46 -17.75 -7.54
N VAL A 1040 35.16 -17.67 -7.87
CA VAL A 1040 34.06 -17.81 -6.90
C VAL A 1040 33.41 -19.20 -7.03
N PRO A 1041 32.98 -19.87 -5.93
CA PRO A 1041 32.29 -21.16 -5.98
C PRO A 1041 31.01 -21.13 -6.81
N TYR A 1042 30.66 -22.25 -7.44
CA TYR A 1042 29.38 -22.47 -8.11
C TYR A 1042 28.23 -22.22 -7.12
N VAL A 1043 27.35 -21.26 -7.42
CA VAL A 1043 26.09 -21.03 -6.71
C VAL A 1043 24.97 -21.46 -7.63
N GLU A 1044 24.24 -22.49 -7.22
CA GLU A 1044 23.11 -23.03 -7.96
C GLU A 1044 22.06 -21.93 -8.21
N GLY A 1045 21.66 -21.74 -9.47
CA GLY A 1045 20.70 -20.71 -9.88
C GLY A 1045 21.29 -19.40 -10.43
N LEU A 1046 22.57 -19.08 -10.22
CA LEU A 1046 23.17 -17.81 -10.69
C LEU A 1046 23.91 -17.88 -12.02
N SER A 1047 24.21 -19.08 -12.54
CA SER A 1047 24.68 -19.24 -13.91
C SER A 1047 24.21 -20.55 -14.53
N PRO A 1048 23.26 -20.51 -15.48
CA PRO A 1048 22.87 -21.68 -16.25
C PRO A 1048 24.06 -22.12 -17.12
N THR A 1049 24.46 -23.38 -16.99
CA THR A 1049 25.62 -23.96 -17.70
C THR A 1049 25.20 -24.66 -19.00
N HIS A 1050 24.25 -24.05 -19.72
CA HIS A 1050 23.65 -24.53 -20.95
C HIS A 1050 23.26 -23.37 -21.87
N GLY A 1051 23.25 -23.59 -23.19
CA GLY A 1051 23.01 -22.51 -24.14
C GLY A 1051 24.12 -21.44 -24.14
N GLY A 1052 23.72 -20.22 -24.52
CA GLY A 1052 24.47 -18.99 -24.33
C GLY A 1052 25.85 -18.98 -24.99
N TRP A 1053 26.84 -18.52 -24.23
CA TRP A 1053 28.22 -18.30 -24.67
C TRP A 1053 29.19 -19.42 -24.27
N GLY A 1054 28.69 -20.52 -23.71
CA GLY A 1054 29.51 -21.69 -23.41
C GLY A 1054 29.76 -22.50 -24.68
N PHE A 1055 31.00 -22.93 -24.92
CA PHE A 1055 31.32 -23.80 -26.06
C PHE A 1055 30.99 -25.26 -25.74
N SER A 1056 30.46 -25.99 -26.73
CA SER A 1056 30.16 -27.42 -26.62
C SER A 1056 31.40 -28.23 -26.23
N GLN A 1057 31.24 -29.15 -25.27
CA GLN A 1057 32.31 -30.06 -24.81
C GLN A 1057 32.40 -31.36 -25.63
N GLU A 1058 31.69 -31.45 -26.76
CA GLU A 1058 31.68 -32.66 -27.58
C GLU A 1058 33.05 -32.93 -28.23
N PRO A 1059 33.51 -34.19 -28.26
CA PRO A 1059 34.80 -34.56 -28.86
C PRO A 1059 34.94 -34.14 -30.33
N THR A 1060 33.84 -34.01 -31.05
CA THR A 1060 33.77 -33.52 -32.44
C THR A 1060 34.25 -32.07 -32.59
N TYR A 1061 34.16 -31.27 -31.54
CA TYR A 1061 34.57 -29.86 -31.49
C TYR A 1061 35.68 -29.62 -30.45
N TRP A 1062 36.34 -30.69 -29.97
CA TRP A 1062 37.47 -30.64 -29.04
C TRP A 1062 38.77 -31.21 -29.64
N ALA A 1063 39.74 -30.36 -29.96
CA ALA A 1063 41.04 -30.77 -30.51
C ALA A 1063 42.14 -30.68 -29.45
N GLY A 1064 42.00 -31.45 -28.36
CA GLY A 1064 43.13 -31.69 -27.44
C GLY A 1064 43.69 -30.44 -26.74
N GLY A 1065 42.82 -29.50 -26.34
CA GLY A 1065 43.19 -28.34 -25.51
C GLY A 1065 43.07 -26.97 -26.17
N ASP A 1066 42.84 -26.91 -27.49
CA ASP A 1066 42.57 -25.67 -28.23
C ASP A 1066 41.16 -25.69 -28.86
N PHE A 1067 40.48 -24.54 -28.91
CA PHE A 1067 39.22 -24.36 -29.63
C PHE A 1067 39.42 -24.58 -31.14
N TYR A 1068 38.44 -25.19 -31.83
CA TYR A 1068 38.53 -25.35 -33.29
C TYR A 1068 38.62 -23.99 -33.98
N PRO A 1069 39.49 -23.83 -35.00
CA PRO A 1069 39.61 -22.58 -35.75
C PRO A 1069 38.26 -22.09 -36.29
N PRO A 1070 37.93 -20.78 -36.20
CA PRO A 1070 36.62 -20.26 -36.60
C PRO A 1070 36.21 -20.61 -38.04
N HIS A 1071 37.16 -20.69 -38.98
CA HIS A 1071 36.89 -21.06 -40.36
C HIS A 1071 36.34 -22.50 -40.53
N ILE A 1072 36.61 -23.41 -39.59
CA ILE A 1072 36.08 -24.78 -39.60
C ILE A 1072 34.65 -24.78 -39.07
N ILE A 1073 34.42 -24.11 -37.95
CA ILE A 1073 33.10 -24.05 -37.30
C ILE A 1073 32.10 -23.27 -38.17
N ASN A 1074 32.54 -22.17 -38.78
CA ASN A 1074 31.71 -21.36 -39.66
C ASN A 1074 31.32 -22.09 -40.97
N ALA A 1075 31.99 -23.20 -41.30
CA ALA A 1075 31.70 -24.00 -42.49
C ALA A 1075 30.71 -25.16 -42.23
N LEU A 1076 30.24 -25.35 -40.99
CA LEU A 1076 29.25 -26.37 -40.65
C LEU A 1076 27.89 -26.09 -41.31
N ASP A 1077 27.24 -27.14 -41.81
CA ASP A 1077 25.91 -27.03 -42.43
C ASP A 1077 24.77 -26.91 -41.40
N ASP A 1078 23.58 -26.51 -41.85
CA ASP A 1078 22.40 -26.31 -40.97
C ASP A 1078 21.98 -27.62 -40.27
N ALA A 1079 22.18 -28.79 -40.89
CA ALA A 1079 21.78 -30.07 -40.30
C ALA A 1079 22.70 -30.42 -39.11
N GLN A 1080 24.01 -30.22 -39.27
CA GLN A 1080 25.00 -30.42 -38.23
C GLN A 1080 24.75 -29.50 -37.03
N LEU A 1081 24.46 -28.22 -37.27
CA LEU A 1081 24.20 -27.24 -36.19
C LEU A 1081 22.90 -27.49 -35.43
N ARG A 1082 21.89 -28.10 -36.07
CA ARG A 1082 20.63 -28.50 -35.39
C ARG A 1082 20.83 -29.68 -34.45
N SER A 1083 21.52 -30.73 -34.90
CA SER A 1083 21.79 -31.91 -34.07
C SER A 1083 22.84 -31.66 -32.99
N GLU A 1084 23.88 -30.90 -33.35
CA GLU A 1084 25.07 -30.68 -32.55
C GLU A 1084 25.48 -29.20 -32.57
N PRO A 1085 24.76 -28.36 -31.79
CA PRO A 1085 25.08 -26.94 -31.69
C PRO A 1085 26.50 -26.74 -31.15
N PHE A 1086 27.16 -25.67 -31.64
CA PHE A 1086 28.52 -25.33 -31.22
C PHE A 1086 28.56 -24.71 -29.82
N PHE A 1087 27.47 -24.12 -29.36
CA PHE A 1087 27.29 -23.69 -27.96
C PHE A 1087 26.89 -24.88 -27.06
N TYR A 1088 26.89 -24.70 -25.73
CA TYR A 1088 26.48 -25.75 -24.82
C TYR A 1088 25.07 -26.22 -25.12
N ARG A 1089 24.90 -27.54 -25.28
CA ARG A 1089 23.58 -28.14 -25.48
C ARG A 1089 22.63 -27.70 -24.36
N PHE A 1090 21.38 -27.45 -24.73
CA PHE A 1090 20.31 -27.21 -23.77
C PHE A 1090 20.21 -28.39 -22.82
N ARG A 1091 20.41 -28.14 -21.53
CA ARG A 1091 20.43 -29.21 -20.52
C ARG A 1091 19.02 -29.69 -20.26
N ASN A 1092 18.88 -30.97 -19.98
CA ASN A 1092 17.71 -31.49 -19.28
C ASN A 1092 17.79 -30.97 -17.83
N SER A 1093 16.78 -30.28 -17.29
CA SER A 1093 16.95 -29.59 -16.01
C SER A 1093 16.59 -30.46 -14.82
N SER A 1094 17.56 -30.65 -13.91
CA SER A 1094 17.48 -31.16 -12.53
C SER A 1094 16.78 -32.52 -12.33
N PRO A 1095 17.22 -33.40 -11.40
CA PRO A 1095 16.54 -34.66 -11.10
C PRO A 1095 15.04 -34.53 -10.76
N ASN A 1096 14.57 -33.32 -10.45
CA ASN A 1096 13.25 -33.05 -9.86
C ASN A 1096 12.25 -32.36 -10.83
N ASN A 1097 12.54 -32.21 -12.13
CA ASN A 1097 11.59 -31.57 -13.08
C ASN A 1097 11.50 -32.35 -14.40
N SER A 1098 10.40 -33.08 -14.59
CA SER A 1098 10.16 -33.99 -15.72
C SER A 1098 9.58 -33.30 -16.98
N PHE A 1099 9.19 -32.03 -16.92
CA PHE A 1099 8.43 -31.37 -18.00
C PHE A 1099 9.29 -30.76 -19.13
N TYR A 1100 10.56 -30.43 -18.87
CA TYR A 1100 11.45 -29.84 -19.86
C TYR A 1100 12.64 -30.75 -20.18
N ASN A 1101 12.66 -31.29 -21.41
CA ASN A 1101 13.77 -32.08 -21.92
C ASN A 1101 14.48 -31.36 -23.07
N GLY A 1102 15.53 -30.60 -22.73
CA GLY A 1102 16.35 -29.87 -23.69
C GLY A 1102 17.03 -30.74 -24.76
N ALA A 1103 17.18 -32.07 -24.53
CA ALA A 1103 17.73 -32.97 -25.55
C ALA A 1103 16.79 -33.14 -26.76
N THR A 1104 15.48 -33.12 -26.53
CA THR A 1104 14.44 -33.26 -27.57
C THR A 1104 14.46 -32.12 -28.58
N LEU A 1105 14.96 -30.94 -28.20
CA LEU A 1105 15.02 -29.77 -29.08
C LEU A 1105 16.03 -29.92 -30.24
N ARG A 1106 16.96 -30.87 -30.16
CA ARG A 1106 18.06 -31.08 -31.13
C ARG A 1106 17.71 -32.07 -32.27
N ASN A 1107 16.43 -32.39 -32.44
CA ASN A 1107 16.00 -33.29 -33.51
C ASN A 1107 15.97 -32.62 -34.89
N ALA A 1108 15.71 -33.41 -35.93
CA ALA A 1108 15.61 -32.96 -37.30
C ALA A 1108 14.56 -31.83 -37.47
N LEU A 1109 14.70 -31.06 -38.56
CA LEU A 1109 13.69 -30.08 -38.95
C LEU A 1109 12.34 -30.77 -39.17
N GLY A 1110 11.25 -30.22 -38.60
CA GLY A 1110 9.93 -30.84 -38.72
C GLY A 1110 9.66 -31.98 -37.74
N ASP A 1111 10.59 -32.29 -36.82
CA ASP A 1111 10.38 -33.32 -35.79
C ASP A 1111 9.27 -32.90 -34.83
N THR A 1112 8.19 -33.68 -34.79
CA THR A 1112 6.99 -33.34 -34.00
C THR A 1112 7.29 -33.25 -32.51
N SER A 1113 8.19 -34.08 -31.97
CA SER A 1113 8.52 -34.02 -30.54
C SER A 1113 9.30 -32.77 -30.16
N ALA A 1114 10.20 -32.31 -31.04
CA ALA A 1114 10.91 -31.05 -30.87
C ALA A 1114 9.98 -29.84 -31.02
N ILE A 1115 9.06 -29.88 -31.98
CA ILE A 1115 8.05 -28.83 -32.20
C ILE A 1115 7.14 -28.71 -30.97
N THR A 1116 6.60 -29.83 -30.47
CA THR A 1116 5.74 -29.84 -29.28
C THR A 1116 6.47 -29.37 -28.03
N MET A 1117 7.75 -29.72 -27.87
CA MET A 1117 8.57 -29.24 -26.75
C MET A 1117 8.82 -27.73 -26.86
N ALA A 1118 9.15 -27.24 -28.06
CA ALA A 1118 9.42 -25.83 -28.32
C ALA A 1118 8.17 -24.95 -28.29
N SER A 1119 6.97 -25.52 -28.51
CA SER A 1119 5.71 -24.80 -28.43
C SER A 1119 5.22 -24.59 -26.99
N GLN A 1120 5.82 -25.25 -26.00
CA GLN A 1120 5.43 -25.05 -24.60
C GLN A 1120 5.88 -23.67 -24.12
N PRO A 1121 4.99 -22.84 -23.55
CA PRO A 1121 5.36 -21.53 -23.01
C PRO A 1121 6.53 -21.62 -22.02
N PHE A 1122 6.47 -22.59 -21.08
CA PHE A 1122 7.55 -22.83 -20.12
C PHE A 1122 8.92 -23.07 -20.80
N THR A 1123 8.97 -23.83 -21.89
CA THR A 1123 10.21 -24.07 -22.64
C THR A 1123 10.75 -22.78 -23.25
N GLN A 1124 9.89 -21.99 -23.90
CA GLN A 1124 10.30 -20.72 -24.50
C GLN A 1124 10.82 -19.74 -23.42
N TYR A 1125 10.05 -19.55 -22.35
CA TYR A 1125 10.38 -18.65 -21.25
C TYR A 1125 11.70 -19.04 -20.57
N LYS A 1126 11.89 -20.34 -20.32
CA LYS A 1126 13.14 -20.86 -19.74
C LYS A 1126 14.34 -20.57 -20.65
N LEU A 1127 14.23 -20.83 -21.95
CA LEU A 1127 15.33 -20.67 -22.88
C LEU A 1127 15.67 -19.19 -23.10
N LEU A 1128 14.68 -18.31 -23.22
CA LEU A 1128 14.91 -16.87 -23.33
C LEU A 1128 15.60 -16.31 -22.08
N ALA A 1129 15.18 -16.77 -20.91
CA ALA A 1129 15.78 -16.38 -19.64
C ALA A 1129 17.23 -16.89 -19.50
N GLU A 1130 17.47 -18.18 -19.72
CA GLU A 1130 18.72 -18.83 -19.29
C GLU A 1130 19.74 -19.05 -20.42
N ALA A 1131 19.29 -19.20 -21.66
CA ALA A 1131 20.06 -19.85 -22.72
C ALA A 1131 20.20 -19.03 -24.00
N ILE A 1132 19.35 -18.03 -24.23
CA ILE A 1132 19.35 -17.19 -25.43
C ILE A 1132 19.77 -15.77 -25.06
N PRO A 1133 21.02 -15.36 -25.33
CA PRO A 1133 21.46 -13.98 -25.16
C PRO A 1133 20.76 -13.03 -26.12
N ALA A 1134 20.45 -11.83 -25.65
CA ALA A 1134 20.03 -10.72 -26.50
C ALA A 1134 21.12 -10.33 -27.51
N THR A 1135 20.71 -9.83 -28.68
CA THR A 1135 21.62 -9.31 -29.73
C THR A 1135 21.63 -7.79 -29.85
N SER A 1136 20.76 -7.11 -29.10
CA SER A 1136 20.66 -5.65 -29.01
C SER A 1136 20.89 -5.15 -27.58
N PHE A 1137 21.02 -3.84 -27.40
CA PHE A 1137 20.97 -3.20 -26.08
C PHE A 1137 19.55 -3.22 -25.48
N ALA A 1138 19.44 -2.80 -24.22
CA ALA A 1138 18.17 -2.64 -23.53
C ALA A 1138 17.43 -1.38 -24.01
N ALA A 1139 16.10 -1.47 -24.12
CA ALA A 1139 15.23 -0.37 -24.49
C ALA A 1139 15.23 0.77 -23.44
N GLY A 1140 15.46 0.46 -22.16
CA GLY A 1140 15.50 1.48 -21.11
C GLY A 1140 16.68 2.45 -21.18
N ALA A 1141 17.72 2.14 -21.97
CA ALA A 1141 18.86 3.04 -22.20
C ALA A 1141 18.90 3.62 -23.63
N ASN A 1142 17.89 3.32 -24.47
CA ASN A 1142 17.92 3.66 -25.90
C ASN A 1142 16.52 3.85 -26.49
N ALA A 1143 16.40 4.77 -27.44
CA ALA A 1143 15.23 4.85 -28.30
C ALA A 1143 15.01 3.56 -29.11
N ILE A 1144 13.73 3.21 -29.31
CA ILE A 1144 13.25 2.12 -30.17
C ILE A 1144 12.87 2.72 -31.53
N GLY A 1145 13.59 2.34 -32.58
CA GLY A 1145 13.46 2.89 -33.93
C GLY A 1145 12.13 2.56 -34.62
N ALA A 1146 11.50 1.44 -34.25
CA ALA A 1146 10.15 1.09 -34.72
C ALA A 1146 9.05 1.99 -34.14
N PHE A 1147 9.32 2.71 -33.04
CA PHE A 1147 8.38 3.67 -32.45
C PHE A 1147 8.58 5.04 -33.11
N GLY A 1148 7.53 5.87 -33.12
CA GLY A 1148 7.65 7.24 -33.64
C GLY A 1148 8.67 8.06 -32.85
N GLU A 1149 9.27 9.09 -33.48
CA GLU A 1149 10.24 9.97 -32.80
C GLU A 1149 9.65 10.59 -31.52
N ALA A 1150 8.38 11.02 -31.57
CA ALA A 1150 7.69 11.55 -30.41
C ALA A 1150 7.43 10.51 -29.30
N GLN A 1151 7.36 9.22 -29.64
CA GLN A 1151 7.12 8.13 -28.70
C GLN A 1151 8.37 7.69 -27.94
N ASN A 1152 9.53 8.29 -28.23
CA ASN A 1152 10.78 8.05 -27.53
C ASN A 1152 11.15 9.30 -26.73
N ILE A 1153 11.13 9.17 -25.41
CA ILE A 1153 11.40 10.27 -24.48
C ILE A 1153 12.64 9.90 -23.66
N ASP A 1154 13.69 10.71 -23.80
CA ASP A 1154 14.91 10.56 -22.99
C ASP A 1154 14.75 11.35 -21.68
N MET A 1155 14.54 10.64 -20.57
CA MET A 1155 14.42 11.21 -19.23
C MET A 1155 15.69 11.95 -18.80
N GLN A 1156 16.86 11.57 -19.34
CA GLN A 1156 18.12 12.28 -19.11
C GLN A 1156 18.05 13.72 -19.65
N ASP A 1157 17.47 13.92 -20.82
CA ASP A 1157 17.32 15.25 -21.43
C ASP A 1157 16.29 16.08 -20.68
N GLN A 1158 15.21 15.45 -20.18
CA GLN A 1158 14.15 16.14 -19.47
C GLN A 1158 14.65 16.84 -18.22
N HIS A 1159 15.30 16.11 -17.30
CA HIS A 1159 15.74 16.74 -16.05
C HIS A 1159 16.86 17.77 -16.26
N GLN A 1160 17.70 17.61 -17.28
CA GLN A 1160 18.72 18.62 -17.59
C GLN A 1160 18.11 19.97 -17.98
N THR A 1161 16.85 20.00 -18.40
CA THR A 1161 16.12 21.25 -18.68
C THR A 1161 15.47 21.89 -17.46
N SER A 1162 15.32 21.17 -16.33
CA SER A 1162 14.69 21.69 -15.10
C SER A 1162 15.60 22.62 -14.28
N GLY A 1163 16.92 22.57 -14.52
CA GLY A 1163 17.88 23.58 -14.05
C GLY A 1163 18.65 23.24 -12.77
N GLU A 1164 18.27 22.20 -12.03
CA GLU A 1164 18.99 21.67 -10.85
C GLU A 1164 18.74 20.16 -10.69
N TRP A 1165 19.73 19.42 -10.17
CA TRP A 1165 19.64 17.98 -9.85
C TRP A 1165 20.04 17.78 -8.39
N PRO A 1166 19.61 16.70 -7.70
CA PRO A 1166 19.96 16.47 -6.30
C PRO A 1166 21.46 16.62 -6.03
N GLN A 1167 21.80 17.29 -4.92
CA GLN A 1167 23.20 17.50 -4.54
C GLN A 1167 23.93 16.18 -4.26
N GLU A 1168 23.18 15.16 -3.84
CA GLU A 1168 23.64 13.79 -3.62
C GLU A 1168 23.97 13.05 -4.94
N ARG A 1169 23.57 13.58 -6.10
CA ARG A 1169 23.80 13.00 -7.44
C ARG A 1169 24.81 13.83 -8.26
N PRO A 1170 26.12 13.71 -7.98
CA PRO A 1170 27.13 14.53 -8.64
C PRO A 1170 27.36 14.20 -10.12
N ASN A 1171 26.93 13.02 -10.58
CA ASN A 1171 27.09 12.59 -11.98
C ASN A 1171 26.08 13.27 -12.93
N GLN A 1172 25.03 13.93 -12.41
CA GLN A 1172 23.94 14.54 -13.19
C GLN A 1172 23.27 13.55 -14.16
N ASN A 1173 23.38 12.26 -13.86
CA ASN A 1173 22.76 11.21 -14.65
C ASN A 1173 21.40 10.86 -14.04
N TRP A 1174 20.45 10.55 -14.91
CA TRP A 1174 19.21 9.87 -14.53
C TRP A 1174 19.47 8.36 -14.47
N GLU A 1175 19.50 7.83 -13.26
CA GLU A 1175 19.73 6.42 -12.93
C GLU A 1175 18.42 5.61 -12.92
N HIS A 1176 18.55 4.28 -12.89
CA HIS A 1176 17.48 3.34 -13.21
C HIS A 1176 16.18 3.47 -12.41
N SER A 1177 16.31 3.88 -11.15
CA SER A 1177 15.18 3.99 -10.21
C SER A 1177 14.86 5.43 -9.83
N ASP A 1178 15.48 6.44 -10.48
CA ASP A 1178 15.33 7.84 -10.09
C ASP A 1178 13.89 8.34 -10.20
N LEU A 1179 13.04 7.73 -11.03
CA LEU A 1179 11.60 8.02 -11.03
C LEU A 1179 10.89 7.79 -9.67
N LYS A 1180 11.46 6.92 -8.82
CA LYS A 1180 11.01 6.63 -7.45
C LYS A 1180 11.96 7.19 -6.39
N ASP A 1181 13.26 7.09 -6.62
CA ASP A 1181 14.26 7.42 -5.61
C ASP A 1181 14.49 8.94 -5.49
N VAL A 1182 14.44 9.68 -6.60
CA VAL A 1182 14.67 11.12 -6.56
C VAL A 1182 13.41 11.87 -6.13
N ALA A 1183 13.58 12.86 -5.25
CA ALA A 1183 12.49 13.70 -4.76
C ALA A 1183 11.70 14.36 -5.91
N PHE A 1184 10.39 14.49 -5.71
CA PHE A 1184 9.45 14.98 -6.73
C PHE A 1184 9.84 16.30 -7.42
N PRO A 1185 10.41 17.32 -6.74
CA PRO A 1185 10.82 18.59 -7.37
C PRO A 1185 11.80 18.44 -8.54
N TYR A 1186 12.54 17.34 -8.60
CA TYR A 1186 13.50 17.08 -9.67
C TYR A 1186 12.90 16.23 -10.81
N VAL A 1187 11.81 15.51 -10.56
CA VAL A 1187 11.23 14.53 -11.49
C VAL A 1187 9.80 14.85 -11.93
N TYR A 1188 9.19 15.94 -11.43
CA TYR A 1188 7.78 16.27 -11.70
C TYR A 1188 7.46 16.36 -13.20
N GLN A 1189 8.40 16.82 -14.03
CA GLN A 1189 8.23 16.96 -15.48
C GLN A 1189 7.92 15.63 -16.17
N LEU A 1190 8.51 14.53 -15.69
CA LEU A 1190 8.20 13.18 -16.18
C LEU A 1190 6.71 12.87 -15.92
N PHE A 1191 6.23 13.14 -14.71
CA PHE A 1191 4.87 12.79 -14.31
C PHE A 1191 3.82 13.71 -14.96
N ASP A 1192 4.10 15.01 -15.10
CA ASP A 1192 3.27 15.93 -15.89
C ASP A 1192 3.11 15.40 -17.33
N GLN A 1193 4.19 14.88 -17.92
CA GLN A 1193 4.15 14.34 -19.28
C GLN A 1193 3.41 13.00 -19.36
N LEU A 1194 3.55 12.11 -18.37
CA LEU A 1194 2.75 10.88 -18.27
C LEU A 1194 1.25 11.20 -18.19
N VAL A 1195 0.89 12.24 -17.43
CA VAL A 1195 -0.49 12.73 -17.30
C VAL A 1195 -1.00 13.30 -18.62
N GLU A 1196 -0.20 14.10 -19.32
CA GLU A 1196 -0.56 14.69 -20.61
C GLU A 1196 -0.74 13.61 -21.70
N ILE A 1197 0.27 12.75 -21.91
CA ILE A 1197 0.23 11.70 -22.94
C ILE A 1197 -0.86 10.67 -22.62
N GLY A 1198 -1.04 10.33 -21.35
CA GLY A 1198 -2.06 9.40 -20.89
C GLY A 1198 -3.47 9.97 -20.90
N ASN A 1199 -3.63 11.29 -21.11
CA ASN A 1199 -4.88 12.03 -20.92
C ASN A 1199 -5.55 11.69 -19.58
N LEU A 1200 -4.78 11.85 -18.50
CA LEU A 1200 -5.17 11.44 -17.14
C LEU A 1200 -5.84 12.57 -16.33
N LYS A 1201 -5.98 13.78 -16.90
CA LYS A 1201 -6.62 14.93 -16.25
C LYS A 1201 -8.13 14.96 -16.43
#